data_AF-A0A7Y8RXX8-F1
#
_entry.id   AF-A0A7Y8RXX8-F1
#
_cell.length_a   1.000
_cell.length_b   1.000
_cell.length_c   1.000
_cell.angle_alpha   90.00
_cell.angle_beta   90.00
_cell.angle_gamma   90.00
#
_symmetry.space_group_name_H-M   'P 1'
#
loop_
_entity.id
_entity.type
_entity.pdbx_description
1 polymer ?
#
loop_
_entity_poly.entity_id
_entity_poly.type
_entity_poly.pdbx_seq_one_letter_code
_entity_poly.pdbx_strand_id
1 'polypeptide(L)'
;MRKVSLKFAVVILFIGMISTIFVNKSSGYTDTSTYKVETTAAFLGLEDAQKNLQKLKTNTGWDATYQKTSDYKNVYNLFSGGFPTESRVKDSLAEFEKGTGLNADYVPIGTKDYYYYVSSGGFSSKSKTESVAQSFTKETGISASVEPVDTTKDYYYQLISGGFAGKSKVKSILSDFQKETGIAGTYKPTGDPEKYYTLTSGAFNGESKVKNILSDFQKETGIAGTYKPVGDPEKYYILTSGGFNSESAAKANLEKFESETGIKGNVQPVGDPVEYFNIRTGGFGSESVVKKYIQEIKDATNLTAKYEQVPNSTSYRIVFNDLKSTDAEKAEQYLTKRNWWFSTQKSDKQTYERYKIISEPVLGMDAVNKGLEFFKKNSWYVSYKENGEEAYQKFKIYSDPILGKALLDKGLAFFKSHNWYVGYQDTGKEGYTRFKIYSNPVLGMDQVNKGLEYFKKNSWYVSYQKTGETGYSSYRVVSHQVLGKTQAQKGLEFFQKNDWWAKIVNTGKTGYSSYRIETGMTLLYDDLLKAQAFFKEKGWWSSYTSERQHLYKIVVDDIQGYNNASATADKIKKDFGWSASIVKTKEGPQIMYTDYGLTLNEMLKKQMSVNPQTDSPGYVSLTYINTANSTVTADFLNVRSSPEVSANNIVGVLEKGDKVSVLGTEGNWAKINLGWRNASEDETAYYINPNNFSMDSKYYFQFLKLSQYAGLSASEINSKILKGKGILEGKGAAFVEASKTYSINELYLISHALLETGNGTSQLAKGVKYNGKTVYNMYGYGAYDSCPLECGSKTAYEQGWDTPEKAIIGGAELIGKNYIHRSGFQQDTLFKMRWAPTASHQYATDIGWAYKQVNRMYSLYTLLDDYTLYYDIPKYK
;
A
#
# COMPACT_ATOMS: atom_id res chain seq x y z
N MET A 1 -40.37 -52.27 26.20
CA MET A 1 -41.20 -52.84 27.28
C MET A 1 -40.29 -53.02 28.49
N ARG A 2 -40.40 -52.43 29.69
CA ARG A 2 -41.34 -51.58 30.46
C ARG A 2 -40.46 -50.48 31.14
N LYS A 3 -40.77 -49.17 31.09
CA LYS A 3 -41.62 -48.37 32.03
C LYS A 3 -41.13 -48.51 33.50
N VAL A 4 -40.75 -47.49 34.31
CA VAL A 4 -41.37 -46.18 34.66
C VAL A 4 -40.32 -45.32 35.43
N SER A 5 -40.00 -44.08 35.05
CA SER A 5 -40.43 -42.74 35.56
C SER A 5 -40.11 -42.45 37.05
N LEU A 6 -39.24 -41.48 37.37
CA LEU A 6 -39.43 -40.01 37.48
C LEU A 6 -39.86 -39.53 38.88
N LYS A 7 -39.10 -38.54 39.36
CA LYS A 7 -39.19 -37.75 40.61
C LYS A 7 -40.58 -37.16 40.87
N PHE A 8 -40.95 -36.92 42.14
CA PHE A 8 -41.21 -35.57 42.69
C PHE A 8 -41.39 -35.59 44.22
N ALA A 9 -40.95 -34.52 44.85
CA ALA A 9 -40.84 -34.28 46.29
C ALA A 9 -42.12 -33.70 46.91
N VAL A 10 -42.32 -33.88 48.23
CA VAL A 10 -42.92 -32.88 49.14
C VAL A 10 -42.24 -32.97 50.51
N VAL A 11 -41.86 -31.79 50.99
CA VAL A 11 -41.22 -31.44 52.27
C VAL A 11 -42.29 -31.25 53.36
N ILE A 12 -41.99 -31.57 54.63
CA ILE A 12 -42.11 -30.68 55.81
C ILE A 12 -41.81 -31.44 57.14
N LEU A 13 -40.79 -30.90 57.85
CA LEU A 13 -40.41 -30.85 59.27
C LEU A 13 -41.12 -31.72 60.35
N PHE A 14 -40.51 -32.19 61.46
CA PHE A 14 -39.70 -31.47 62.47
C PHE A 14 -38.95 -32.48 63.42
N ILE A 15 -37.65 -32.23 63.64
CA ILE A 15 -36.79 -32.41 64.85
C ILE A 15 -36.82 -33.69 65.72
N GLY A 16 -35.62 -34.25 65.95
CA GLY A 16 -35.32 -35.11 67.12
C GLY A 16 -33.94 -35.79 67.12
N MET A 17 -32.88 -35.01 67.42
CA MET A 17 -31.49 -35.37 67.77
C MET A 17 -31.10 -36.87 67.90
N ILE A 18 -30.16 -37.33 67.06
CA ILE A 18 -28.91 -38.01 67.49
C ILE A 18 -27.81 -37.60 66.50
N SER A 19 -26.92 -36.72 66.96
CA SER A 19 -25.78 -36.21 66.20
C SER A 19 -24.70 -37.29 66.01
N THR A 20 -24.65 -37.88 64.82
CA THR A 20 -23.39 -38.40 64.28
C THR A 20 -22.53 -37.21 63.86
N ILE A 21 -21.50 -36.90 64.65
CA ILE A 21 -20.48 -35.93 64.24
C ILE A 21 -19.65 -36.58 63.15
N PHE A 22 -20.08 -36.45 61.89
CA PHE A 22 -19.17 -36.51 60.77
C PHE A 22 -18.33 -35.23 60.84
N VAL A 23 -17.05 -35.39 61.17
CA VAL A 23 -16.04 -34.35 60.95
C VAL A 23 -16.03 -34.07 59.44
N ASN A 24 -16.51 -32.91 59.04
CA ASN A 24 -16.33 -32.38 57.68
C ASN A 24 -14.82 -32.27 57.39
N LYS A 25 -14.23 -33.26 56.70
CA LYS A 25 -12.87 -33.16 56.16
C LYS A 25 -12.88 -32.24 54.93
N SER A 26 -12.77 -30.95 55.18
CA SER A 26 -12.14 -30.03 54.23
C SER A 26 -10.67 -29.92 54.62
N SER A 27 -9.78 -30.67 53.98
CA SER A 27 -8.34 -30.47 54.15
C SER A 27 -7.55 -31.03 52.98
N GLY A 28 -7.51 -30.28 51.87
CA GLY A 28 -6.44 -30.46 50.87
C GLY A 28 -5.10 -30.02 51.48
N TYR A 29 -4.00 -30.62 51.05
CA TYR A 29 -2.68 -30.15 51.44
C TYR A 29 -2.43 -28.73 50.90
N THR A 30 -1.77 -27.91 51.71
CA THR A 30 -1.16 -26.66 51.24
C THR A 30 0.23 -26.99 50.73
N ASP A 31 0.44 -26.75 49.45
CA ASP A 31 1.74 -26.90 48.80
C ASP A 31 2.64 -25.72 49.12
N THR A 32 3.79 -25.99 49.74
CA THR A 32 4.82 -24.99 50.07
C THR A 32 6.06 -25.13 49.18
N SER A 33 5.96 -25.84 48.06
CA SER A 33 7.03 -25.93 47.06
C SER A 33 7.29 -24.56 46.44
N THR A 34 8.52 -24.34 45.99
CA THR A 34 8.90 -23.13 45.26
C THR A 34 8.76 -23.38 43.76
N TYR A 35 8.21 -22.40 43.06
CA TYR A 35 7.97 -22.42 41.62
C TYR A 35 8.54 -21.18 40.96
N LYS A 36 8.81 -21.31 39.67
CA LYS A 36 8.96 -20.17 38.76
C LYS A 36 7.85 -20.20 37.72
N VAL A 37 7.49 -19.03 37.23
CA VAL A 37 6.61 -18.85 36.08
C VAL A 37 7.43 -18.27 34.95
N GLU A 38 7.51 -19.00 33.84
CA GLU A 38 8.29 -18.60 32.68
C GLU A 38 7.41 -18.46 31.44
N THR A 39 7.56 -17.35 30.71
CA THR A 39 6.82 -17.15 29.46
C THR A 39 7.33 -18.11 28.38
N THR A 40 6.52 -18.31 27.32
CA THR A 40 7.03 -18.91 26.08
C THR A 40 8.20 -18.09 25.50
N ALA A 41 9.10 -18.75 24.75
CA ALA A 41 10.18 -18.09 24.02
C ALA A 41 9.61 -17.28 22.86
N ALA A 42 9.27 -16.02 23.11
CA ALA A 42 8.51 -15.21 22.16
C ALA A 42 9.14 -13.83 21.89
N PHE A 43 10.02 -13.35 22.77
CA PHE A 43 10.59 -12.01 22.64
C PHE A 43 11.84 -12.05 21.75
N LEU A 44 11.82 -11.31 20.64
CA LEU A 44 12.86 -11.40 19.60
C LEU A 44 13.98 -10.40 19.86
N GLY A 45 15.17 -10.91 20.18
CA GLY A 45 16.32 -10.07 20.50
C GLY A 45 16.29 -9.52 21.93
N LEU A 46 17.43 -8.93 22.33
CA LEU A 46 17.63 -8.43 23.69
C LEU A 46 16.76 -7.21 24.01
N GLU A 47 16.61 -6.27 23.08
CA GLU A 47 15.85 -5.04 23.28
C GLU A 47 14.35 -5.31 23.53
N ASP A 48 13.74 -6.22 22.75
CA ASP A 48 12.34 -6.59 22.93
C ASP A 48 12.13 -7.27 24.31
N ALA A 49 13.07 -8.12 24.72
CA ALA A 49 13.04 -8.75 26.04
C ALA A 49 13.14 -7.71 27.17
N GLN A 50 14.05 -6.75 27.07
CA GLN A 50 14.23 -5.69 28.07
C GLN A 50 13.00 -4.77 28.17
N LYS A 51 12.44 -4.39 27.02
CA LYS A 51 11.22 -3.57 26.94
C LYS A 51 10.04 -4.26 27.63
N ASN A 52 9.82 -5.54 27.32
CA ASN A 52 8.70 -6.29 27.91
C ASN A 52 8.93 -6.63 29.39
N LEU A 53 10.17 -6.86 29.82
CA LEU A 53 10.51 -6.99 31.23
C LEU A 53 10.18 -5.71 32.01
N GLN A 54 10.58 -4.55 31.49
CA GLN A 54 10.27 -3.26 32.13
C GLN A 54 8.76 -3.02 32.21
N LYS A 55 8.02 -3.41 31.16
CA LYS A 55 6.54 -3.35 31.14
C LYS A 55 5.92 -4.21 32.24
N LEU A 56 6.40 -5.45 32.42
CA LEU A 56 5.95 -6.33 33.49
C LEU A 56 6.20 -5.69 34.86
N LYS A 57 7.45 -5.29 35.11
CA LYS A 57 7.87 -4.68 36.39
C LYS A 57 7.06 -3.44 36.74
N THR A 58 6.79 -2.57 35.78
CA THR A 58 6.00 -1.34 35.99
C THR A 58 4.56 -1.63 36.36
N ASN A 59 3.96 -2.68 35.79
CA ASN A 59 2.54 -3.01 35.99
C ASN A 59 2.28 -3.87 37.23
N THR A 60 3.24 -4.70 37.65
CA THR A 60 3.02 -5.67 38.74
C THR A 60 3.91 -5.44 39.96
N GLY A 61 5.03 -4.72 39.82
CA GLY A 61 6.06 -4.60 40.85
C GLY A 61 6.86 -5.88 41.09
N TRP A 62 6.67 -6.93 40.30
CA TRP A 62 7.36 -8.20 40.48
C TRP A 62 8.84 -8.12 40.11
N ASP A 63 9.66 -8.87 40.84
CA ASP A 63 11.05 -9.10 40.48
C ASP A 63 11.11 -10.22 39.44
N ALA A 64 11.62 -9.89 38.26
CA ALA A 64 11.61 -10.77 37.10
C ALA A 64 12.88 -10.56 36.27
N THR A 65 13.24 -11.58 35.50
CA THR A 65 14.44 -11.58 34.65
C THR A 65 14.10 -12.02 33.23
N TYR A 66 14.99 -11.76 32.27
CA TYR A 66 14.91 -12.36 30.94
C TYR A 66 15.97 -13.45 30.79
N GLN A 67 15.65 -14.50 30.04
CA GLN A 67 16.55 -15.61 29.74
C GLN A 67 16.62 -15.86 28.24
N LYS A 68 17.85 -15.91 27.70
CA LYS A 68 18.13 -16.27 26.31
C LYS A 68 17.80 -17.73 26.05
N THR A 69 17.17 -18.05 24.93
CA THR A 69 16.89 -19.44 24.53
C THR A 69 17.77 -19.91 23.37
N SER A 70 17.75 -21.21 23.07
CA SER A 70 18.40 -21.79 21.89
C SER A 70 17.67 -21.44 20.59
N ASP A 71 16.39 -21.07 20.67
CA ASP A 71 15.57 -20.74 19.52
C ASP A 71 15.98 -19.38 18.95
N TYR A 72 15.90 -19.23 17.63
CA TYR A 72 16.24 -18.00 16.94
C TYR A 72 15.34 -17.79 15.73
N LYS A 73 15.22 -16.53 15.31
CA LYS A 73 14.65 -16.15 14.02
C LYS A 73 15.67 -15.33 13.23
N ASN A 74 15.62 -15.45 11.91
CA ASN A 74 16.36 -14.54 11.05
C ASN A 74 15.58 -13.23 10.95
N VAL A 75 16.26 -12.13 11.19
CA VAL A 75 15.79 -10.79 10.88
C VAL A 75 16.53 -10.27 9.65
N TYR A 76 15.86 -9.46 8.86
CA TYR A 76 16.35 -8.99 7.58
C TYR A 76 16.35 -7.47 7.56
N ASN A 77 17.40 -6.91 6.96
CA ASN A 77 17.46 -5.50 6.61
C ASN A 77 17.41 -5.39 5.09
N LEU A 78 16.26 -4.98 4.55
CA LEU A 78 16.08 -4.69 3.14
C LEU A 78 16.50 -3.24 2.86
N PHE A 79 17.23 -3.06 1.76
CA PHE A 79 17.58 -1.74 1.26
C PHE A 79 17.39 -1.65 -0.25
N SER A 80 16.97 -0.48 -0.71
CA SER A 80 16.77 -0.19 -2.12
C SER A 80 18.04 0.33 -2.80
N GLY A 81 17.95 0.52 -4.11
CA GLY A 81 18.93 1.27 -4.90
C GLY A 81 18.94 2.76 -4.58
N GLY A 82 19.83 3.50 -5.25
CA GLY A 82 20.00 4.93 -5.04
C GLY A 82 18.95 5.80 -5.72
N PHE A 83 18.36 6.72 -4.95
CA PHE A 83 17.54 7.83 -5.38
C PHE A 83 18.38 9.12 -5.47
N PRO A 84 18.21 9.94 -6.51
CA PRO A 84 19.12 11.04 -6.81
C PRO A 84 18.97 12.27 -5.91
N THR A 85 17.86 12.40 -5.17
CA THR A 85 17.60 13.54 -4.30
C THR A 85 16.91 13.12 -3.00
N GLU A 86 17.11 13.93 -1.95
CA GLU A 86 16.50 13.71 -0.64
C GLU A 86 14.97 13.80 -0.70
N SER A 87 14.43 14.72 -1.49
CA SER A 87 12.97 14.82 -1.69
C SER A 87 12.41 13.56 -2.33
N ARG A 88 13.09 13.03 -3.36
CA ARG A 88 12.62 11.85 -4.08
C ARG A 88 12.60 10.61 -3.19
N VAL A 89 13.64 10.41 -2.38
CA VAL A 89 13.66 9.28 -1.45
C VAL A 89 12.61 9.42 -0.35
N LYS A 90 12.32 10.64 0.13
CA LYS A 90 11.25 10.88 1.11
C LYS A 90 9.87 10.57 0.54
N ASP A 91 9.59 11.01 -0.69
CA ASP A 91 8.32 10.68 -1.36
C ASP A 91 8.18 9.16 -1.57
N SER A 92 9.27 8.50 -1.99
CA SER A 92 9.31 7.05 -2.19
C SER A 92 9.24 6.26 -0.88
N LEU A 93 9.81 6.77 0.21
CA LEU A 93 9.71 6.20 1.54
C LEU A 93 8.26 6.27 2.04
N ALA A 94 7.60 7.43 1.93
CA ALA A 94 6.20 7.56 2.30
C ALA A 94 5.29 6.62 1.49
N GLU A 95 5.60 6.42 0.20
CA GLU A 95 4.90 5.46 -0.64
C GLU A 95 5.13 4.01 -0.19
N PHE A 96 6.37 3.67 0.19
CA PHE A 96 6.73 2.35 0.74
C PHE A 96 6.00 2.06 2.05
N GLU A 97 6.06 2.98 3.02
CA GLU A 97 5.41 2.82 4.31
C GLU A 97 3.89 2.69 4.17
N LYS A 98 3.29 3.52 3.32
CA LYS A 98 1.84 3.44 3.03
C LYS A 98 1.46 2.16 2.30
N GLY A 99 2.26 1.71 1.34
CA GLY A 99 1.97 0.54 0.52
C GLY A 99 2.20 -0.79 1.27
N THR A 100 3.15 -0.82 2.19
CA THR A 100 3.55 -2.05 2.90
C THR A 100 3.11 -2.06 4.36
N GLY A 101 2.87 -0.92 4.99
CA GLY A 101 2.69 -0.81 6.44
C GLY A 101 3.96 -1.11 7.25
N LEU A 102 5.12 -1.19 6.60
CA LEU A 102 6.41 -1.44 7.22
C LEU A 102 7.14 -0.11 7.39
N ASN A 103 7.78 0.08 8.55
CA ASN A 103 8.59 1.25 8.80
C ASN A 103 9.96 1.11 8.12
N ALA A 104 10.48 2.21 7.61
CA ALA A 104 11.82 2.29 7.07
C ALA A 104 12.39 3.69 7.24
N ASP A 105 13.69 3.82 7.08
CA ASP A 105 14.38 5.09 7.01
C ASP A 105 14.93 5.34 5.60
N TYR A 106 15.32 6.58 5.33
CA TYR A 106 16.18 6.88 4.19
C TYR A 106 17.57 7.23 4.69
N VAL A 107 18.60 6.66 4.05
CA VAL A 107 20.00 6.89 4.40
C VAL A 107 20.78 7.48 3.23
N PRO A 108 21.68 8.45 3.47
CA PRO A 108 22.57 8.97 2.44
C PRO A 108 23.64 7.93 2.08
N ILE A 109 23.82 7.65 0.79
CA ILE A 109 24.83 6.69 0.29
C ILE A 109 25.77 7.28 -0.76
N GLY A 110 25.52 8.52 -1.21
CA GLY A 110 26.36 9.23 -2.16
C GLY A 110 27.47 10.07 -1.51
N THR A 111 28.21 10.78 -2.34
CA THR A 111 29.13 11.86 -1.93
C THR A 111 28.36 13.09 -1.47
N LYS A 112 28.87 13.76 -0.42
CA LYS A 112 28.33 15.03 0.08
C LYS A 112 28.88 16.21 -0.74
N ASP A 113 28.02 17.13 -1.17
CA ASP A 113 28.39 18.34 -1.92
C ASP A 113 27.47 19.52 -1.56
N TYR A 114 27.81 20.73 -2.04
CA TYR A 114 27.03 21.96 -1.85
C TYR A 114 25.97 22.16 -2.94
N TYR A 115 24.88 22.84 -2.57
CA TYR A 115 23.90 23.35 -3.51
C TYR A 115 24.35 24.70 -4.09
N TYR A 116 24.24 24.84 -5.40
CA TYR A 116 24.56 26.04 -6.16
C TYR A 116 23.37 26.48 -7.01
N TYR A 117 23.30 27.77 -7.34
CA TYR A 117 22.40 28.27 -8.38
C TYR A 117 23.12 29.25 -9.30
N VAL A 118 22.56 29.49 -10.47
CA VAL A 118 23.07 30.43 -11.47
C VAL A 118 22.19 31.67 -11.48
N SER A 119 22.81 32.85 -11.43
CA SER A 119 22.12 34.14 -11.48
C SER A 119 22.65 34.96 -12.65
N SER A 120 21.76 35.37 -13.56
CA SER A 120 22.11 36.17 -14.73
C SER A 120 22.19 37.66 -14.41
N GLY A 121 22.65 38.44 -15.40
CA GLY A 121 22.51 39.88 -15.46
C GLY A 121 21.08 40.30 -15.78
N GLY A 122 20.85 41.62 -15.84
CA GLY A 122 19.55 42.22 -16.09
C GLY A 122 19.16 42.25 -17.57
N PHE A 123 17.90 41.92 -17.84
CA PHE A 123 17.22 42.06 -19.12
C PHE A 123 16.12 43.13 -18.99
N SER A 124 15.93 43.93 -20.04
CA SER A 124 15.06 45.12 -20.02
C SER A 124 13.53 44.85 -20.02
N SER A 125 13.10 43.59 -20.10
CA SER A 125 11.69 43.23 -20.18
C SER A 125 11.42 41.90 -19.47
N LYS A 126 10.34 41.86 -18.67
CA LYS A 126 9.91 40.65 -17.97
C LYS A 126 9.63 39.50 -18.94
N SER A 127 8.86 39.77 -20.00
CA SER A 127 8.47 38.75 -20.99
C SER A 127 9.69 38.15 -21.71
N LYS A 128 10.67 38.99 -22.09
CA LYS A 128 11.93 38.49 -22.67
C LYS A 128 12.68 37.60 -21.66
N THR A 129 12.73 38.02 -20.40
CA THR A 129 13.42 37.26 -19.34
C THR A 129 12.74 35.93 -19.06
N GLU A 130 11.41 35.87 -19.12
CA GLU A 130 10.62 34.64 -19.01
C GLU A 130 10.94 33.70 -20.19
N SER A 131 11.04 34.20 -21.41
CA SER A 131 11.49 33.39 -22.56
C SER A 131 12.91 32.87 -22.37
N VAL A 132 13.84 33.67 -21.82
CA VAL A 132 15.21 33.22 -21.51
C VAL A 132 15.19 32.13 -20.42
N ALA A 133 14.39 32.29 -19.37
CA ALA A 133 14.25 31.27 -18.32
C ALA A 133 13.67 29.95 -18.84
N GLN A 134 12.73 30.01 -19.79
CA GLN A 134 12.19 28.83 -20.48
C GLN A 134 13.25 28.14 -21.33
N SER A 135 14.02 28.89 -22.13
CA SER A 135 15.13 28.35 -22.93
C SER A 135 16.22 27.75 -22.03
N PHE A 136 16.59 28.45 -20.95
CA PHE A 136 17.52 27.95 -19.94
C PHE A 136 17.06 26.60 -19.39
N THR A 137 15.79 26.51 -18.97
CA THR A 137 15.24 25.27 -18.41
C THR A 137 15.25 24.14 -19.44
N LYS A 138 14.88 24.44 -20.70
CA LYS A 138 14.84 23.46 -21.79
C LYS A 138 16.21 22.92 -22.16
N GLU A 139 17.24 23.78 -22.23
CA GLU A 139 18.59 23.39 -22.66
C GLU A 139 19.41 22.74 -21.54
N THR A 140 19.25 23.22 -20.31
CA THR A 140 20.08 22.77 -19.18
C THR A 140 19.41 21.66 -18.35
N GLY A 141 18.09 21.52 -18.44
CA GLY A 141 17.28 20.69 -17.55
C GLY A 141 17.12 21.27 -16.13
N ILE A 142 17.65 22.47 -15.87
CA ILE A 142 17.59 23.14 -14.57
C ILE A 142 16.45 24.16 -14.61
N SER A 143 15.45 24.01 -13.74
CA SER A 143 14.38 25.01 -13.63
C SER A 143 14.92 26.38 -13.26
N ALA A 144 14.28 27.45 -13.74
CA ALA A 144 14.63 28.82 -13.37
C ALA A 144 13.40 29.71 -13.20
N SER A 145 13.57 30.76 -12.39
CA SER A 145 12.59 31.81 -12.14
C SER A 145 13.10 33.16 -12.63
N VAL A 146 12.18 34.12 -12.72
CA VAL A 146 12.46 35.50 -13.10
C VAL A 146 12.21 36.40 -11.90
N GLU A 147 13.20 37.22 -11.54
CA GLU A 147 13.09 38.19 -10.46
C GLU A 147 13.63 39.56 -10.88
N PRO A 148 13.11 40.68 -10.31
CA PRO A 148 13.62 42.01 -10.61
C PRO A 148 15.07 42.18 -10.13
N VAL A 149 15.89 42.93 -10.87
CA VAL A 149 17.29 43.20 -10.49
C VAL A 149 17.38 44.26 -9.39
N ASP A 150 16.50 45.26 -9.45
CA ASP A 150 16.43 46.38 -8.52
C ASP A 150 15.00 46.52 -7.96
N THR A 151 14.85 47.21 -6.84
CA THR A 151 13.58 47.40 -6.13
C THR A 151 12.83 48.68 -6.51
N THR A 152 13.47 49.62 -7.21
CA THR A 152 12.84 50.86 -7.69
C THR A 152 12.01 50.63 -8.95
N LYS A 153 10.76 51.07 -8.93
CA LYS A 153 9.85 51.00 -10.09
C LYS A 153 9.81 52.34 -10.83
N ASP A 154 9.76 52.29 -12.16
CA ASP A 154 9.54 53.45 -13.04
C ASP A 154 8.07 53.52 -13.48
N TYR A 155 7.63 54.63 -14.08
CA TYR A 155 6.26 54.86 -14.52
C TYR A 155 6.03 54.54 -15.99
N TYR A 156 4.81 54.10 -16.30
CA TYR A 156 4.33 53.98 -17.67
C TYR A 156 3.76 55.32 -18.19
N TYR A 157 4.04 55.61 -19.46
CA TYR A 157 3.60 56.81 -20.17
C TYR A 157 2.93 56.45 -21.49
N GLN A 158 1.95 57.23 -21.92
CA GLN A 158 1.27 57.07 -23.21
C GLN A 158 1.47 58.31 -24.08
N LEU A 159 1.90 58.10 -25.33
CA LEU A 159 2.05 59.14 -26.34
C LEU A 159 0.71 59.38 -27.06
N ILE A 160 0.38 60.64 -27.35
CA ILE A 160 -0.87 61.07 -27.99
C ILE A 160 -0.54 62.07 -29.12
N SER A 161 -0.88 61.72 -30.36
CA SER A 161 -0.62 62.56 -31.53
C SER A 161 -1.68 63.64 -31.78
N GLY A 162 -1.38 64.57 -32.70
CA GLY A 162 -2.38 65.39 -33.39
C GLY A 162 -3.31 64.58 -34.30
N GLY A 163 -4.37 65.22 -34.82
CA GLY A 163 -5.37 64.54 -35.66
C GLY A 163 -4.96 64.44 -37.14
N PHE A 164 -5.05 63.25 -37.73
CA PHE A 164 -4.75 62.96 -39.14
C PHE A 164 -6.02 62.75 -39.95
N ALA A 165 -6.06 63.24 -41.20
CA ALA A 165 -7.19 63.07 -42.09
C ALA A 165 -7.21 61.67 -42.74
N GLY A 166 -8.35 60.98 -42.65
CA GLY A 166 -8.60 59.69 -43.29
C GLY A 166 -8.10 58.47 -42.51
N LYS A 167 -8.95 57.43 -42.44
CA LYS A 167 -8.69 56.19 -41.71
C LYS A 167 -7.50 55.39 -42.28
N SER A 168 -7.33 55.37 -43.60
CA SER A 168 -6.23 54.64 -44.24
C SER A 168 -4.87 55.27 -43.94
N LYS A 169 -4.80 56.60 -43.93
CA LYS A 169 -3.57 57.34 -43.63
C LYS A 169 -3.12 57.11 -42.19
N VAL A 170 -4.03 57.22 -41.22
CA VAL A 170 -3.66 56.99 -39.80
C VAL A 170 -3.20 55.56 -39.54
N LYS A 171 -3.77 54.56 -40.24
CA LYS A 171 -3.30 53.17 -40.17
C LYS A 171 -1.88 52.99 -40.70
N SER A 172 -1.54 53.63 -41.83
CA SER A 172 -0.18 53.62 -42.37
C SER A 172 0.81 54.22 -41.37
N ILE A 173 0.51 55.41 -40.85
CA ILE A 173 1.35 56.10 -39.87
C ILE A 173 1.55 55.23 -38.61
N LEU A 174 0.48 54.60 -38.12
CA LEU A 174 0.57 53.73 -36.95
C LEU A 174 1.46 52.50 -37.20
N SER A 175 1.38 51.91 -38.40
CA SER A 175 2.23 50.79 -38.81
C SER A 175 3.71 51.21 -38.88
N ASP A 176 3.99 52.35 -39.48
CA ASP A 176 5.35 52.89 -39.60
C ASP A 176 5.92 53.28 -38.23
N PHE A 177 5.10 53.89 -37.36
CA PHE A 177 5.45 54.22 -35.98
C PHE A 177 5.88 52.97 -35.20
N GLN A 178 5.09 51.90 -35.26
CA GLN A 178 5.42 50.65 -34.59
C GLN A 178 6.70 50.03 -35.16
N LYS A 179 6.91 50.09 -36.48
CA LYS A 179 8.09 49.53 -37.14
C LYS A 179 9.38 50.27 -36.77
N GLU A 180 9.37 51.61 -36.76
CA GLU A 180 10.57 52.42 -36.47
C GLU A 180 10.90 52.49 -34.98
N THR A 181 9.88 52.55 -34.12
CA THR A 181 10.10 52.77 -32.68
C THR A 181 10.00 51.49 -31.84
N GLY A 182 9.37 50.44 -32.38
CA GLY A 182 8.96 49.25 -31.62
C GLY A 182 7.73 49.48 -30.73
N ILE A 183 7.17 50.69 -30.72
CA ILE A 183 6.05 51.07 -29.85
C ILE A 183 4.73 50.83 -30.58
N ALA A 184 3.96 49.86 -30.11
CA ALA A 184 2.61 49.61 -30.60
C ALA A 184 1.65 50.73 -30.17
N GLY A 185 0.52 50.85 -30.86
CA GLY A 185 -0.52 51.80 -30.51
C GLY A 185 -1.84 51.55 -31.20
N THR A 186 -2.77 52.48 -31.01
CA THR A 186 -4.12 52.48 -31.60
C THR A 186 -4.45 53.88 -32.12
N TYR A 187 -5.60 54.04 -32.78
CA TYR A 187 -6.10 55.35 -33.17
C TYR A 187 -7.58 55.51 -32.79
N LYS A 188 -7.99 56.74 -32.49
CA LYS A 188 -9.38 57.09 -32.16
C LYS A 188 -9.87 58.26 -33.02
N PRO A 189 -11.17 58.34 -33.36
CA PRO A 189 -11.74 59.48 -34.06
C PRO A 189 -11.55 60.79 -33.27
N THR A 190 -11.52 61.93 -33.98
CA THR A 190 -11.46 63.27 -33.38
C THR A 190 -12.25 64.26 -34.24
N GLY A 191 -12.95 65.21 -33.61
CA GLY A 191 -13.83 66.18 -34.29
C GLY A 191 -15.30 65.71 -34.35
N ASP A 192 -16.13 66.47 -35.05
CA ASP A 192 -17.57 66.17 -35.21
C ASP A 192 -17.82 65.12 -36.32
N PRO A 193 -18.84 64.26 -36.17
CA PRO A 193 -19.23 63.31 -37.20
C PRO A 193 -19.88 63.98 -38.42
N GLU A 194 -19.60 63.47 -39.61
CA GLU A 194 -20.16 63.91 -40.90
C GLU A 194 -21.06 62.81 -41.52
N LYS A 195 -22.05 63.19 -42.33
CA LYS A 195 -23.03 62.28 -42.93
C LYS A 195 -22.54 61.59 -44.21
N TYR A 196 -23.10 60.41 -44.49
CA TYR A 196 -22.91 59.66 -45.74
C TYR A 196 -24.03 59.90 -46.75
N TYR A 197 -23.69 60.10 -48.03
CA TYR A 197 -24.62 60.31 -49.14
C TYR A 197 -24.41 59.30 -50.28
N THR A 198 -25.42 59.05 -51.09
CA THR A 198 -25.28 58.31 -52.38
C THR A 198 -25.84 59.14 -53.53
N LEU A 199 -25.24 59.02 -54.71
CA LEU A 199 -25.66 59.68 -55.95
C LEU A 199 -26.28 58.66 -56.92
N THR A 200 -27.33 59.07 -57.63
CA THR A 200 -27.98 58.26 -58.68
C THR A 200 -28.18 59.09 -59.95
N SER A 201 -27.67 58.62 -61.09
CA SER A 201 -27.79 59.31 -62.38
C SER A 201 -29.13 59.05 -63.09
N GLY A 202 -29.40 59.83 -64.14
CA GLY A 202 -30.36 59.49 -65.19
C GLY A 202 -29.95 58.25 -66.01
N ALA A 203 -30.84 57.76 -66.87
CA ALA A 203 -30.60 56.57 -67.70
C ALA A 203 -29.83 56.91 -68.99
N PHE A 204 -28.83 56.10 -69.32
CA PHE A 204 -28.00 56.19 -70.51
C PHE A 204 -28.26 55.01 -71.45
N ASN A 205 -28.29 55.24 -72.76
CA ASN A 205 -28.45 54.19 -73.78
C ASN A 205 -27.09 53.52 -74.08
N GLY A 206 -27.07 52.18 -74.03
CA GLY A 206 -25.92 51.35 -74.36
C GLY A 206 -24.95 51.12 -73.20
N GLU A 207 -24.58 49.85 -72.98
CA GLU A 207 -23.75 49.44 -71.84
C GLU A 207 -22.32 50.01 -71.92
N SER A 208 -21.72 50.02 -73.11
CA SER A 208 -20.36 50.57 -73.30
C SER A 208 -20.29 52.06 -72.95
N LYS A 209 -21.36 52.81 -73.21
CA LYS A 209 -21.43 54.24 -72.92
C LYS A 209 -21.45 54.51 -71.41
N VAL A 210 -22.29 53.78 -70.67
CA VAL A 210 -22.37 53.97 -69.21
C VAL A 210 -21.08 53.55 -68.50
N LYS A 211 -20.37 52.53 -69.02
CA LYS A 211 -19.05 52.11 -68.51
C LYS A 211 -18.02 53.23 -68.60
N ASN A 212 -17.95 53.90 -69.75
CA ASN A 212 -17.03 55.02 -69.95
C ASN A 212 -17.36 56.19 -69.01
N ILE A 213 -18.64 56.55 -68.90
CA ILE A 213 -19.09 57.63 -68.00
C ILE A 213 -18.75 57.31 -66.53
N LEU A 214 -18.94 56.06 -66.09
CA LEU A 214 -18.58 55.64 -64.73
C LEU A 214 -17.07 55.73 -64.48
N SER A 215 -16.26 55.35 -65.46
CA SER A 215 -14.80 55.48 -65.37
C SER A 215 -14.37 56.95 -65.21
N ASP A 216 -14.94 57.85 -66.02
CA ASP A 216 -14.63 59.28 -65.95
C ASP A 216 -15.11 59.90 -64.62
N PHE A 217 -16.30 59.53 -64.17
CA PHE A 217 -16.84 59.94 -62.87
C PHE A 217 -15.87 59.59 -61.73
N GLN A 218 -15.39 58.35 -61.69
CA GLN A 218 -14.47 57.90 -60.65
C GLN A 218 -13.13 58.62 -60.72
N LYS A 219 -12.59 58.83 -61.93
CA LYS A 219 -11.29 59.49 -62.14
C LYS A 219 -11.31 60.95 -61.71
N GLU A 220 -12.36 61.68 -62.05
CA GLU A 220 -12.42 63.13 -61.81
C GLU A 220 -12.85 63.49 -60.38
N THR A 221 -13.71 62.68 -59.78
CA THR A 221 -14.27 62.97 -58.46
C THR A 221 -13.59 62.21 -57.33
N GLY A 222 -12.94 61.08 -57.63
CA GLY A 222 -12.46 60.11 -56.66
C GLY A 222 -13.58 59.26 -56.03
N ILE A 223 -14.82 59.37 -56.54
CA ILE A 223 -15.99 58.65 -56.03
C ILE A 223 -16.18 57.37 -56.85
N ALA A 224 -16.08 56.22 -56.19
CA ALA A 224 -16.39 54.94 -56.82
C ALA A 224 -17.91 54.77 -56.99
N GLY A 225 -18.31 53.89 -57.92
CA GLY A 225 -19.72 53.59 -58.15
C GLY A 225 -19.89 52.37 -59.07
N THR A 226 -21.14 52.06 -59.36
CA THR A 226 -21.57 50.96 -60.22
C THR A 226 -22.64 51.43 -61.21
N TYR A 227 -22.89 50.67 -62.27
CA TYR A 227 -24.03 50.89 -63.15
C TYR A 227 -24.98 49.69 -63.13
N LYS A 228 -26.28 49.91 -63.36
CA LYS A 228 -27.30 48.84 -63.41
C LYS A 228 -28.25 49.03 -64.61
N PRO A 229 -28.71 47.94 -65.26
CA PRO A 229 -29.71 48.02 -66.31
C PRO A 229 -31.07 48.51 -65.77
N VAL A 230 -31.84 49.18 -66.62
CA VAL A 230 -33.21 49.67 -66.32
C VAL A 230 -34.12 49.51 -67.55
N GLY A 231 -35.37 49.08 -67.35
CA GLY A 231 -36.34 48.78 -68.44
C GLY A 231 -36.48 47.27 -68.72
N ASP A 232 -37.31 46.91 -69.70
CA ASP A 232 -37.54 45.50 -70.10
C ASP A 232 -36.47 45.01 -71.10
N PRO A 233 -36.05 43.73 -71.05
CA PRO A 233 -35.07 43.16 -71.97
C PRO A 233 -35.68 42.75 -73.33
N GLU A 234 -34.88 42.82 -74.40
CA GLU A 234 -35.21 42.27 -75.73
C GLU A 234 -34.59 40.88 -75.92
N LYS A 235 -35.25 40.00 -76.69
CA LYS A 235 -34.85 38.59 -76.92
C LYS A 235 -34.13 38.34 -78.25
N TYR A 236 -33.27 37.33 -78.30
CA TYR A 236 -32.59 36.87 -79.53
C TYR A 236 -33.32 35.72 -80.26
N TYR A 237 -33.25 35.73 -81.59
CA TYR A 237 -33.91 34.77 -82.48
C TYR A 237 -32.98 34.24 -83.59
N ILE A 238 -33.17 33.01 -84.05
CA ILE A 238 -32.47 32.41 -85.20
C ILE A 238 -33.47 32.08 -86.30
N LEU A 239 -33.18 32.49 -87.54
CA LEU A 239 -33.95 32.17 -88.74
C LEU A 239 -33.36 30.94 -89.46
N THR A 240 -34.20 30.03 -89.97
CA THR A 240 -33.80 28.81 -90.69
C THR A 240 -34.58 28.68 -91.99
N SER A 241 -33.90 28.56 -93.13
CA SER A 241 -34.54 28.38 -94.44
C SER A 241 -34.90 26.93 -94.77
N GLY A 242 -35.70 26.73 -95.80
CA GLY A 242 -35.84 25.43 -96.50
C GLY A 242 -34.57 25.00 -97.24
N GLY A 243 -34.56 23.78 -97.78
CA GLY A 243 -33.41 23.18 -98.47
C GLY A 243 -33.31 23.54 -99.97
N PHE A 244 -32.13 24.01 -100.39
CA PHE A 244 -31.67 24.27 -101.76
C PHE A 244 -30.98 23.04 -102.35
N ASN A 245 -31.03 22.87 -103.67
CA ASN A 245 -30.58 21.66 -104.39
C ASN A 245 -29.05 21.54 -104.58
N SER A 246 -28.26 22.49 -104.09
CA SER A 246 -26.80 22.41 -104.08
C SER A 246 -26.18 23.39 -103.07
N GLU A 247 -24.96 23.10 -102.63
CA GLU A 247 -24.23 23.94 -101.69
C GLU A 247 -23.95 25.33 -102.28
N SER A 248 -23.55 25.39 -103.54
CA SER A 248 -23.27 26.64 -104.24
C SER A 248 -24.52 27.53 -104.34
N ALA A 249 -25.70 26.94 -104.56
CA ALA A 249 -26.96 27.70 -104.58
C ALA A 249 -27.30 28.26 -103.20
N ALA A 250 -27.14 27.48 -102.14
CA ALA A 250 -27.37 27.94 -100.77
C ALA A 250 -26.39 29.06 -100.38
N LYS A 251 -25.10 28.95 -100.76
CA LYS A 251 -24.08 29.98 -100.48
C LYS A 251 -24.38 31.30 -101.21
N ALA A 252 -24.70 31.24 -102.50
CA ALA A 252 -25.07 32.43 -103.27
C ALA A 252 -26.32 33.15 -102.69
N ASN A 253 -27.28 32.38 -102.16
CA ASN A 253 -28.48 32.95 -101.55
C ASN A 253 -28.23 33.48 -100.14
N LEU A 254 -27.28 32.91 -99.39
CA LEU A 254 -26.81 33.46 -98.11
C LEU A 254 -26.18 34.83 -98.31
N GLU A 255 -25.29 35.01 -99.29
CA GLU A 255 -24.66 36.31 -99.56
C GLU A 255 -25.70 37.41 -99.86
N LYS A 256 -26.79 37.06 -100.57
CA LYS A 256 -27.92 37.98 -100.80
C LYS A 256 -28.69 38.27 -99.51
N PHE A 257 -28.95 37.25 -98.69
CA PHE A 257 -29.61 37.42 -97.40
C PHE A 257 -28.83 38.39 -96.49
N GLU A 258 -27.52 38.21 -96.39
CA GLU A 258 -26.68 39.06 -95.54
C GLU A 258 -26.60 40.50 -96.05
N SER A 259 -26.48 40.70 -97.36
CA SER A 259 -26.35 42.04 -97.94
C SER A 259 -27.65 42.84 -97.91
N GLU A 260 -28.81 42.21 -98.12
CA GLU A 260 -30.10 42.90 -98.10
C GLU A 260 -30.65 43.14 -96.69
N THR A 261 -30.37 42.25 -95.73
CA THR A 261 -30.95 42.33 -94.38
C THR A 261 -29.96 42.83 -93.32
N GLY A 262 -28.66 42.71 -93.58
CA GLY A 262 -27.60 42.88 -92.58
C GLY A 262 -27.46 41.70 -91.61
N ILE A 263 -28.27 40.65 -91.75
CA ILE A 263 -28.29 39.49 -90.87
C ILE A 263 -27.29 38.46 -91.38
N LYS A 264 -26.33 38.10 -90.55
CA LYS A 264 -25.32 37.07 -90.86
C LYS A 264 -25.89 35.65 -90.76
N GLY A 265 -25.29 34.70 -91.47
CA GLY A 265 -25.72 33.30 -91.42
C GLY A 265 -24.72 32.31 -91.99
N ASN A 266 -25.09 31.03 -92.03
CA ASN A 266 -24.29 29.95 -92.59
C ASN A 266 -25.13 28.94 -93.38
N VAL A 267 -24.47 28.12 -94.19
CA VAL A 267 -25.08 27.04 -94.98
C VAL A 267 -24.81 25.69 -94.33
N GLN A 268 -25.82 24.82 -94.25
CA GLN A 268 -25.71 23.48 -93.69
C GLN A 268 -26.33 22.41 -94.61
N PRO A 269 -25.73 21.20 -94.73
CA PRO A 269 -26.30 20.10 -95.52
C PRO A 269 -27.60 19.54 -94.92
N VAL A 270 -28.42 18.91 -95.77
CA VAL A 270 -29.69 18.27 -95.43
C VAL A 270 -29.77 16.89 -96.11
N GLY A 271 -29.83 15.81 -95.32
CA GLY A 271 -29.96 14.42 -95.79
C GLY A 271 -28.66 13.60 -95.75
N ASP A 272 -28.70 12.39 -96.31
CA ASP A 272 -27.57 11.45 -96.34
C ASP A 272 -26.57 11.77 -97.48
N PRO A 273 -25.29 11.38 -97.34
CA PRO A 273 -24.25 11.64 -98.34
C PRO A 273 -24.25 10.66 -99.53
N VAL A 274 -23.87 11.16 -100.71
CA VAL A 274 -23.67 10.40 -101.95
C VAL A 274 -22.25 9.79 -102.02
N GLU A 275 -22.16 8.49 -102.37
CA GLU A 275 -20.90 7.71 -102.40
C GLU A 275 -20.22 7.63 -103.79
N TYR A 276 -18.88 7.60 -103.80
CA TYR A 276 -18.03 7.53 -105.00
C TYR A 276 -16.96 6.43 -104.86
N PHE A 277 -16.38 5.95 -105.96
CA PHE A 277 -15.43 4.83 -106.03
C PHE A 277 -14.29 5.09 -107.03
N ASN A 278 -13.10 4.57 -106.71
CA ASN A 278 -11.89 4.59 -107.53
C ASN A 278 -11.56 3.16 -108.00
N ILE A 279 -11.20 2.99 -109.27
CA ILE A 279 -10.87 1.67 -109.85
C ILE A 279 -9.49 1.71 -110.49
N ARG A 280 -8.63 0.73 -110.23
CA ARG A 280 -7.27 0.63 -110.80
C ARG A 280 -7.01 -0.74 -111.43
N THR A 281 -6.44 -0.79 -112.63
CA THR A 281 -6.07 -2.05 -113.31
C THR A 281 -4.66 -2.53 -112.96
N GLY A 282 -4.28 -3.72 -113.46
CA GLY A 282 -2.89 -4.19 -113.55
C GLY A 282 -2.05 -3.40 -114.57
N GLY A 283 -0.75 -3.72 -114.63
CA GLY A 283 0.22 -3.01 -115.48
C GLY A 283 0.32 -3.54 -116.91
N PHE A 284 0.38 -2.62 -117.87
CA PHE A 284 0.56 -2.84 -119.30
C PHE A 284 1.94 -2.35 -119.75
N GLY A 285 2.59 -3.09 -120.65
CA GLY A 285 4.05 -3.00 -120.89
C GLY A 285 4.61 -1.69 -121.44
N SER A 286 3.79 -0.74 -121.89
CA SER A 286 4.25 0.60 -122.28
C SER A 286 3.14 1.65 -122.23
N GLU A 287 3.54 2.93 -122.15
CA GLU A 287 2.62 4.07 -122.08
C GLU A 287 1.70 4.15 -123.31
N SER A 288 2.23 3.89 -124.50
CA SER A 288 1.49 3.93 -125.76
C SER A 288 0.33 2.93 -125.79
N VAL A 289 0.56 1.73 -125.23
CA VAL A 289 -0.46 0.67 -125.13
C VAL A 289 -1.57 1.07 -124.18
N VAL A 290 -1.22 1.62 -123.01
CA VAL A 290 -2.20 2.03 -122.01
C VAL A 290 -3.08 3.18 -122.50
N LYS A 291 -2.51 4.16 -123.22
CA LYS A 291 -3.28 5.26 -123.82
C LYS A 291 -4.29 4.74 -124.83
N LYS A 292 -3.90 3.78 -125.67
CA LYS A 292 -4.81 3.11 -126.60
C LYS A 292 -5.97 2.44 -125.86
N TYR A 293 -5.68 1.68 -124.80
CA TYR A 293 -6.71 1.02 -124.01
C TYR A 293 -7.63 1.98 -123.26
N ILE A 294 -7.13 3.12 -122.77
CA ILE A 294 -7.99 4.16 -122.21
C ILE A 294 -8.94 4.72 -123.26
N GLN A 295 -8.45 4.94 -124.49
CA GLN A 295 -9.32 5.39 -125.56
C GLN A 295 -10.39 4.34 -125.89
N GLU A 296 -10.01 3.05 -125.97
CA GLU A 296 -10.95 1.95 -126.19
C GLU A 296 -11.99 1.81 -125.06
N ILE A 297 -11.62 2.09 -123.80
CA ILE A 297 -12.54 2.14 -122.66
C ILE A 297 -13.51 3.31 -122.83
N LYS A 298 -12.99 4.50 -123.14
CA LYS A 298 -13.79 5.72 -123.28
C LYS A 298 -14.80 5.57 -124.40
N ASP A 299 -14.39 5.04 -125.55
CA ASP A 299 -15.27 4.84 -126.70
C ASP A 299 -16.37 3.80 -126.40
N ALA A 300 -16.09 2.80 -125.56
CA ALA A 300 -17.04 1.73 -125.25
C ALA A 300 -17.98 2.02 -124.06
N THR A 301 -17.54 2.80 -123.08
CA THR A 301 -18.27 3.02 -121.82
C THR A 301 -18.67 4.49 -121.59
N ASN A 302 -18.13 5.40 -122.40
CA ASN A 302 -18.13 6.85 -122.19
C ASN A 302 -17.50 7.29 -120.84
N LEU A 303 -16.77 6.40 -120.17
CA LEU A 303 -16.08 6.71 -118.92
C LEU A 303 -14.68 7.22 -119.20
N THR A 304 -14.30 8.26 -118.46
CA THR A 304 -12.96 8.84 -118.58
C THR A 304 -12.04 8.21 -117.54
N ALA A 305 -11.01 7.51 -118.01
CA ALA A 305 -9.93 6.99 -117.17
C ALA A 305 -8.64 7.76 -117.41
N LYS A 306 -7.75 7.74 -116.42
CA LYS A 306 -6.36 8.19 -116.52
C LYS A 306 -5.45 6.97 -116.50
N TYR A 307 -4.17 7.17 -116.78
CA TYR A 307 -3.15 6.15 -116.49
C TYR A 307 -2.09 6.71 -115.57
N GLU A 308 -1.42 5.80 -114.87
CA GLU A 308 -0.24 6.09 -114.07
C GLU A 308 0.78 4.96 -114.23
N GLN A 309 2.07 5.27 -114.04
CA GLN A 309 3.11 4.25 -114.05
C GLN A 309 2.96 3.36 -112.81
N VAL A 310 3.05 2.04 -112.98
CA VAL A 310 3.03 1.11 -111.85
C VAL A 310 4.34 1.29 -111.07
N PRO A 311 4.28 1.55 -109.75
CA PRO A 311 5.49 1.81 -108.95
C PRO A 311 6.54 0.71 -109.11
N ASN A 312 7.81 1.11 -109.30
CA ASN A 312 8.96 0.21 -109.52
C ASN A 312 8.87 -0.70 -110.75
N SER A 313 8.03 -0.35 -111.74
CA SER A 313 7.88 -1.09 -113.00
C SER A 313 7.95 -0.13 -114.19
N THR A 314 8.34 -0.63 -115.37
CA THR A 314 8.22 0.10 -116.64
C THR A 314 6.81 0.04 -117.23
N SER A 315 5.90 -0.70 -116.59
CA SER A 315 4.50 -0.85 -117.00
C SER A 315 3.61 0.28 -116.48
N TYR A 316 2.51 0.58 -117.18
CA TYR A 316 1.51 1.58 -116.81
C TYR A 316 0.16 0.92 -116.54
N ARG A 317 -0.65 1.44 -115.61
CA ARG A 317 -2.00 0.95 -115.33
C ARG A 317 -3.06 2.03 -115.56
N ILE A 318 -4.30 1.61 -115.75
CA ILE A 318 -5.47 2.48 -115.93
C ILE A 318 -6.11 2.73 -114.57
N VAL A 319 -6.54 3.97 -114.33
CA VAL A 319 -7.14 4.45 -113.08
C VAL A 319 -8.38 5.29 -113.37
N PHE A 320 -9.52 4.90 -112.80
CA PHE A 320 -10.72 5.72 -112.70
C PHE A 320 -10.78 6.32 -111.31
N ASN A 321 -11.09 7.61 -111.22
CA ASN A 321 -11.25 8.31 -109.95
C ASN A 321 -12.68 8.84 -109.80
N ASP A 322 -13.21 8.78 -108.59
CA ASP A 322 -14.49 9.32 -108.15
C ASP A 322 -15.66 9.00 -109.07
N LEU A 323 -15.77 7.75 -109.48
CA LEU A 323 -16.95 7.26 -110.18
C LEU A 323 -18.09 7.11 -109.19
N LYS A 324 -19.28 7.62 -109.53
CA LYS A 324 -20.49 7.26 -108.77
C LYS A 324 -20.70 5.75 -108.85
N SER A 325 -21.38 5.16 -107.87
CA SER A 325 -21.62 3.71 -107.80
C SER A 325 -22.04 3.10 -109.15
N THR A 326 -22.97 3.74 -109.86
CA THR A 326 -23.48 3.26 -111.16
C THR A 326 -22.47 3.32 -112.30
N ASP A 327 -21.52 4.25 -112.26
CA ASP A 327 -20.47 4.37 -113.29
C ASP A 327 -19.26 3.49 -112.95
N ALA A 328 -18.99 3.27 -111.66
CA ALA A 328 -18.01 2.31 -111.19
C ALA A 328 -18.36 0.90 -111.70
N GLU A 329 -19.60 0.46 -111.52
CA GLU A 329 -20.08 -0.84 -112.03
C GLU A 329 -19.86 -1.00 -113.55
N LYS A 330 -20.13 0.05 -114.34
CA LYS A 330 -19.90 0.02 -115.80
C LYS A 330 -18.42 -0.18 -116.15
N ALA A 331 -17.50 0.49 -115.44
CA ALA A 331 -16.07 0.32 -115.64
C ALA A 331 -15.60 -1.10 -115.29
N GLU A 332 -16.05 -1.65 -114.15
CA GLU A 332 -15.71 -3.01 -113.70
C GLU A 332 -16.14 -4.09 -114.70
N GLN A 333 -17.35 -3.95 -115.27
CA GLN A 333 -17.87 -4.88 -116.27
C GLN A 333 -17.00 -4.89 -117.54
N TYR A 334 -16.58 -3.72 -118.03
CA TYR A 334 -15.72 -3.63 -119.21
C TYR A 334 -14.34 -4.27 -118.97
N LEU A 335 -13.72 -3.96 -117.83
CA LEU A 335 -12.39 -4.47 -117.47
C LEU A 335 -12.39 -6.00 -117.31
N THR A 336 -13.44 -6.54 -116.69
CA THR A 336 -13.66 -7.99 -116.56
C THR A 336 -13.75 -8.66 -117.92
N LYS A 337 -14.52 -8.09 -118.87
CA LYS A 337 -14.70 -8.67 -120.22
C LYS A 337 -13.41 -8.75 -121.03
N ARG A 338 -12.48 -7.82 -120.82
CA ARG A 338 -11.13 -7.83 -121.43
C ARG A 338 -10.17 -8.80 -120.74
N ASN A 339 -10.62 -9.47 -119.68
CA ASN A 339 -9.84 -10.35 -118.83
C ASN A 339 -8.63 -9.64 -118.21
N TRP A 340 -8.78 -8.36 -117.86
CA TRP A 340 -7.76 -7.57 -117.19
C TRP A 340 -8.01 -7.53 -115.69
N TRP A 341 -6.95 -7.71 -114.91
CA TRP A 341 -7.04 -7.56 -113.45
C TRP A 341 -7.30 -6.10 -113.07
N PHE A 342 -8.18 -5.87 -112.09
CA PHE A 342 -8.41 -4.57 -111.47
C PHE A 342 -8.83 -4.70 -109.99
N SER A 343 -8.78 -3.57 -109.29
CA SER A 343 -9.25 -3.41 -107.92
C SER A 343 -10.11 -2.16 -107.81
N THR A 344 -11.18 -2.24 -107.02
CA THR A 344 -12.09 -1.12 -106.72
C THR A 344 -12.01 -0.76 -105.26
N GLN A 345 -11.97 0.53 -104.96
CA GLN A 345 -11.99 1.08 -103.61
C GLN A 345 -12.97 2.24 -103.53
N LYS A 346 -13.67 2.39 -102.41
CA LYS A 346 -14.50 3.57 -102.14
C LYS A 346 -13.63 4.84 -102.08
N SER A 347 -14.12 5.93 -102.63
CA SER A 347 -13.48 7.25 -102.59
C SER A 347 -13.88 8.01 -101.34
N ASP A 348 -12.99 8.87 -100.85
CA ASP A 348 -13.23 9.80 -99.73
C ASP A 348 -14.13 10.99 -100.11
N LYS A 349 -14.51 11.12 -101.40
CA LYS A 349 -15.38 12.20 -101.86
C LYS A 349 -16.82 12.03 -101.34
N GLN A 350 -17.32 13.05 -100.66
CA GLN A 350 -18.67 13.09 -100.08
C GLN A 350 -19.44 14.32 -100.58
N THR A 351 -20.66 14.14 -101.09
CA THR A 351 -21.56 15.25 -101.48
C THR A 351 -22.97 15.02 -100.93
N TYR A 352 -23.79 16.08 -100.82
CA TYR A 352 -25.18 16.01 -100.32
C TYR A 352 -26.15 16.56 -101.37
N GLU A 353 -27.38 16.04 -101.37
CA GLU A 353 -28.42 16.44 -102.34
C GLU A 353 -29.06 17.80 -102.03
N ARG A 354 -29.09 18.24 -100.76
CA ARG A 354 -29.68 19.53 -100.36
C ARG A 354 -28.93 20.26 -99.24
N TYR A 355 -29.09 21.58 -99.17
CA TYR A 355 -28.47 22.48 -98.17
C TYR A 355 -29.44 23.59 -97.72
N LYS A 356 -29.41 24.05 -96.47
CA LYS A 356 -30.25 25.14 -95.94
C LYS A 356 -29.41 26.30 -95.38
N ILE A 357 -30.00 27.48 -95.20
CA ILE A 357 -29.40 28.65 -94.57
C ILE A 357 -29.89 28.76 -93.12
N ILE A 358 -29.00 29.06 -92.17
CA ILE A 358 -29.33 29.38 -90.77
C ILE A 358 -28.69 30.72 -90.40
N SER A 359 -29.46 31.66 -89.85
CA SER A 359 -28.93 32.95 -89.41
C SER A 359 -28.12 32.83 -88.10
N GLU A 360 -27.23 33.78 -87.88
CA GLU A 360 -26.76 34.11 -86.53
C GLU A 360 -27.93 34.66 -85.69
N PRO A 361 -27.83 34.63 -84.34
CA PRO A 361 -28.87 35.20 -83.48
C PRO A 361 -29.06 36.70 -83.71
N VAL A 362 -30.31 37.14 -83.88
CA VAL A 362 -30.67 38.55 -84.04
C VAL A 362 -31.52 39.04 -82.87
N LEU A 363 -31.21 40.23 -82.35
CA LEU A 363 -31.91 40.83 -81.21
C LEU A 363 -33.19 41.55 -81.67
N GLY A 364 -34.31 41.20 -81.06
CA GLY A 364 -35.60 41.89 -81.25
C GLY A 364 -36.35 41.48 -82.51
N MET A 365 -37.68 41.71 -82.48
CA MET A 365 -38.57 41.26 -83.55
C MET A 365 -38.42 42.07 -84.84
N ASP A 366 -37.90 43.29 -84.77
CA ASP A 366 -37.64 44.14 -85.96
C ASP A 366 -36.60 43.49 -86.88
N ALA A 367 -35.54 42.91 -86.32
CA ALA A 367 -34.52 42.20 -87.11
C ALA A 367 -35.07 40.89 -87.69
N VAL A 368 -35.87 40.16 -86.92
CA VAL A 368 -36.52 38.93 -87.40
C VAL A 368 -37.47 39.23 -88.56
N ASN A 369 -38.29 40.28 -88.45
CA ASN A 369 -39.23 40.69 -89.49
C ASN A 369 -38.51 41.00 -90.81
N LYS A 370 -37.37 41.71 -90.78
CA LYS A 370 -36.53 41.93 -91.98
C LYS A 370 -36.08 40.62 -92.62
N GLY A 371 -35.66 39.66 -91.81
CA GLY A 371 -35.24 38.35 -92.31
C GLY A 371 -36.40 37.56 -92.93
N LEU A 372 -37.58 37.57 -92.30
CA LEU A 372 -38.79 36.93 -92.82
C LEU A 372 -39.23 37.50 -94.16
N GLU A 373 -39.21 38.83 -94.29
CA GLU A 373 -39.57 39.51 -95.54
C GLU A 373 -38.66 39.10 -96.71
N PHE A 374 -37.35 38.96 -96.48
CA PHE A 374 -36.40 38.51 -97.50
C PHE A 374 -36.75 37.10 -98.05
N PHE A 375 -36.93 36.12 -97.18
CA PHE A 375 -37.23 34.75 -97.62
C PHE A 375 -38.61 34.65 -98.27
N LYS A 376 -39.60 35.39 -97.76
CA LYS A 376 -40.95 35.47 -98.34
C LYS A 376 -40.93 36.06 -99.76
N LYS A 377 -40.17 37.14 -99.99
CA LYS A 377 -40.01 37.79 -101.30
C LYS A 377 -39.45 36.83 -102.36
N ASN A 378 -38.60 35.88 -101.96
CA ASN A 378 -37.98 34.90 -102.86
C ASN A 378 -38.77 33.59 -102.98
N SER A 379 -39.99 33.52 -102.41
CA SER A 379 -40.82 32.30 -102.37
C SER A 379 -40.12 31.10 -101.73
N TRP A 380 -39.28 31.34 -100.72
CA TRP A 380 -38.60 30.30 -99.95
C TRP A 380 -39.20 30.14 -98.57
N TYR A 381 -39.26 28.90 -98.09
CA TYR A 381 -39.68 28.61 -96.73
C TYR A 381 -38.64 29.15 -95.74
N VAL A 382 -39.11 29.76 -94.65
CA VAL A 382 -38.31 30.16 -93.50
C VAL A 382 -39.12 29.96 -92.21
N SER A 383 -38.44 29.57 -91.14
CA SER A 383 -38.94 29.59 -89.78
C SER A 383 -37.99 30.37 -88.87
N TYR A 384 -38.46 30.78 -87.70
CA TYR A 384 -37.62 31.41 -86.68
C TYR A 384 -37.93 30.85 -85.31
N LYS A 385 -36.94 30.91 -84.40
CA LYS A 385 -37.08 30.43 -83.02
C LYS A 385 -36.26 31.30 -82.07
N GLU A 386 -36.80 31.55 -80.87
CA GLU A 386 -36.04 32.14 -79.77
C GLU A 386 -34.80 31.29 -79.45
N ASN A 387 -33.63 31.91 -79.29
CA ASN A 387 -32.40 31.20 -78.90
C ASN A 387 -32.21 31.10 -77.37
N GLY A 388 -32.97 31.89 -76.59
CA GLY A 388 -32.94 31.92 -75.12
C GLY A 388 -32.11 33.05 -74.48
N GLU A 389 -31.46 33.91 -75.27
CA GLU A 389 -30.66 35.05 -74.79
C GLU A 389 -31.44 36.36 -74.78
N GLU A 390 -31.09 37.27 -73.86
CA GLU A 390 -31.74 38.58 -73.63
C GLU A 390 -30.73 39.73 -73.46
N ALA A 391 -31.09 40.97 -73.84
CA ALA A 391 -30.24 42.17 -73.67
C ALA A 391 -31.02 43.45 -73.29
N TYR A 392 -30.38 44.35 -72.51
CA TYR A 392 -30.95 45.62 -72.03
C TYR A 392 -30.35 46.84 -72.74
N GLN A 393 -31.19 47.83 -73.07
CA GLN A 393 -30.78 49.03 -73.81
C GLN A 393 -30.38 50.23 -72.93
N LYS A 394 -30.82 50.29 -71.66
CA LYS A 394 -30.66 51.47 -70.78
C LYS A 394 -30.02 51.14 -69.43
N PHE A 395 -29.18 52.04 -68.92
CA PHE A 395 -28.43 51.85 -67.66
C PHE A 395 -28.33 53.14 -66.82
N LYS A 396 -28.32 53.04 -65.49
CA LYS A 396 -28.07 54.16 -64.56
C LYS A 396 -26.80 53.93 -63.74
N ILE A 397 -26.14 55.01 -63.30
CA ILE A 397 -24.99 54.99 -62.38
C ILE A 397 -25.44 55.25 -60.94
N TYR A 398 -24.87 54.52 -60.01
CA TYR A 398 -25.05 54.63 -58.56
C TYR A 398 -23.68 54.78 -57.89
N SER A 399 -23.46 55.85 -57.12
CA SER A 399 -22.20 55.99 -56.38
C SER A 399 -22.17 55.09 -55.14
N ASP A 400 -20.97 54.73 -54.72
CA ASP A 400 -20.73 54.23 -53.37
C ASP A 400 -21.06 55.31 -52.33
N PRO A 401 -21.26 54.97 -51.04
CA PRO A 401 -21.50 55.94 -49.99
C PRO A 401 -20.34 56.94 -49.82
N ILE A 402 -20.67 58.22 -49.93
CA ILE A 402 -19.77 59.37 -49.88
C ILE A 402 -19.81 60.00 -48.49
N LEU A 403 -18.68 60.02 -47.76
CA LEU A 403 -18.59 60.69 -46.45
C LEU A 403 -18.32 62.19 -46.61
N GLY A 404 -19.24 63.02 -46.12
CA GLY A 404 -19.07 64.47 -46.03
C GLY A 404 -19.56 65.26 -47.24
N LYS A 405 -19.92 66.53 -47.01
CA LYS A 405 -20.52 67.40 -48.02
C LYS A 405 -19.56 67.78 -49.15
N ALA A 406 -18.28 67.94 -48.85
CA ALA A 406 -17.28 68.36 -49.83
C ALA A 406 -17.13 67.37 -51.01
N LEU A 407 -17.22 66.07 -50.74
CA LEU A 407 -17.11 65.05 -51.77
C LEU A 407 -18.45 64.85 -52.50
N LEU A 408 -19.59 65.01 -51.80
CA LEU A 408 -20.92 65.06 -52.42
C LEU A 408 -21.00 66.18 -53.46
N ASP A 409 -20.56 67.39 -53.11
CA ASP A 409 -20.60 68.56 -54.01
C ASP A 409 -19.76 68.32 -55.28
N LYS A 410 -18.60 67.66 -55.17
CA LYS A 410 -17.79 67.23 -56.32
C LYS A 410 -18.55 66.26 -57.23
N GLY A 411 -19.21 65.26 -56.66
CA GLY A 411 -19.96 64.27 -57.43
C GLY A 411 -21.17 64.89 -58.16
N LEU A 412 -21.89 65.81 -57.51
CA LEU A 412 -22.97 66.56 -58.13
C LEU A 412 -22.48 67.46 -59.26
N ALA A 413 -21.32 68.09 -59.11
CA ALA A 413 -20.73 68.95 -60.13
C ALA A 413 -20.41 68.20 -61.43
N PHE A 414 -19.90 66.97 -61.34
CA PHE A 414 -19.56 66.14 -62.51
C PHE A 414 -20.76 65.87 -63.42
N PHE A 415 -21.89 65.42 -62.87
CA PHE A 415 -23.07 65.15 -63.71
C PHE A 415 -23.71 66.43 -64.25
N LYS A 416 -23.69 67.51 -63.46
CA LYS A 416 -24.24 68.82 -63.87
C LYS A 416 -23.44 69.45 -65.01
N SER A 417 -22.10 69.35 -65.02
CA SER A 417 -21.26 69.90 -66.09
C SER A 417 -21.52 69.24 -67.45
N HIS A 418 -21.98 67.99 -67.46
CA HIS A 418 -22.32 67.22 -68.66
C HIS A 418 -23.81 67.30 -69.04
N ASN A 419 -24.59 68.14 -68.36
CA ASN A 419 -26.03 68.28 -68.53
C ASN A 419 -26.80 66.95 -68.33
N TRP A 420 -26.34 66.11 -67.41
CA TRP A 420 -26.98 64.85 -67.04
C TRP A 420 -27.74 64.98 -65.72
N TYR A 421 -28.88 64.31 -65.63
CA TYR A 421 -29.64 64.24 -64.38
C TYR A 421 -28.85 63.47 -63.30
N VAL A 422 -28.84 64.00 -62.08
CA VAL A 422 -28.34 63.31 -60.88
C VAL A 422 -29.19 63.69 -59.67
N GLY A 423 -29.58 62.70 -58.88
CA GLY A 423 -30.16 62.87 -57.55
C GLY A 423 -29.20 62.38 -56.47
N TYR A 424 -29.42 62.82 -55.22
CA TYR A 424 -28.68 62.30 -54.06
C TYR A 424 -29.61 61.95 -52.91
N GLN A 425 -29.15 61.07 -52.03
CA GLN A 425 -29.88 60.66 -50.82
C GLN A 425 -28.95 60.63 -49.60
N ASP A 426 -29.43 61.14 -48.46
CA ASP A 426 -28.79 60.92 -47.15
C ASP A 426 -29.03 59.46 -46.74
N THR A 427 -27.94 58.75 -46.45
CA THR A 427 -28.01 57.33 -46.07
C THR A 427 -28.41 57.11 -44.61
N GLY A 428 -28.46 58.17 -43.80
CA GLY A 428 -28.72 58.12 -42.35
C GLY A 428 -27.53 57.65 -41.51
N LYS A 429 -26.35 57.45 -42.12
CA LYS A 429 -25.12 57.02 -41.43
C LYS A 429 -24.16 58.19 -41.26
N GLU A 430 -23.42 58.19 -40.16
CA GLU A 430 -22.38 59.18 -39.85
C GLU A 430 -20.99 58.54 -39.75
N GLY A 431 -19.93 59.32 -39.98
CA GLY A 431 -18.52 58.91 -39.92
C GLY A 431 -17.57 60.06 -39.62
N TYR A 432 -16.29 59.77 -39.37
CA TYR A 432 -15.30 60.77 -38.98
C TYR A 432 -14.21 60.93 -40.04
N THR A 433 -13.84 62.18 -40.33
CA THR A 433 -12.80 62.51 -41.30
C THR A 433 -11.39 62.59 -40.69
N ARG A 434 -11.26 62.64 -39.35
CA ARG A 434 -9.96 62.75 -38.65
C ARG A 434 -9.78 61.77 -37.48
N PHE A 435 -8.53 61.36 -37.22
CA PHE A 435 -8.16 60.40 -36.18
C PHE A 435 -6.84 60.76 -35.48
N LYS A 436 -6.73 60.59 -34.15
CA LYS A 436 -5.48 60.70 -33.37
C LYS A 436 -4.89 59.32 -33.07
N ILE A 437 -3.57 59.22 -32.96
CA ILE A 437 -2.83 58.02 -32.54
C ILE A 437 -2.57 58.07 -31.04
N TYR A 438 -2.73 56.93 -30.36
CA TYR A 438 -2.43 56.71 -28.96
C TYR A 438 -1.47 55.52 -28.86
N SER A 439 -0.27 55.70 -28.32
CA SER A 439 0.63 54.55 -28.09
C SER A 439 0.07 53.64 -27.00
N ASN A 440 0.50 52.38 -26.99
CA ASN A 440 0.43 51.58 -25.77
C ASN A 440 1.33 52.24 -24.69
N PRO A 441 1.03 52.05 -23.40
CA PRO A 441 1.88 52.57 -22.34
C PRO A 441 3.30 52.02 -22.44
N VAL A 442 4.31 52.89 -22.36
CA VAL A 442 5.73 52.53 -22.39
C VAL A 442 6.39 52.89 -21.06
N LEU A 443 7.27 52.01 -20.57
CA LEU A 443 7.94 52.17 -19.27
C LEU A 443 9.16 53.09 -19.41
N GLY A 444 9.19 54.17 -18.63
CA GLY A 444 10.32 55.10 -18.52
C GLY A 444 10.48 56.10 -19.67
N MET A 445 11.28 57.14 -19.41
CA MET A 445 11.44 58.29 -20.33
C MET A 445 12.21 57.95 -21.60
N ASP A 446 13.06 56.93 -21.61
CA ASP A 446 13.83 56.55 -22.80
C ASP A 446 12.92 56.12 -23.96
N GLN A 447 11.87 55.35 -23.66
CA GLN A 447 10.90 54.93 -24.66
C GLN A 447 9.98 56.08 -25.08
N VAL A 448 9.63 56.98 -24.15
CA VAL A 448 8.89 58.21 -24.47
C VAL A 448 9.69 59.06 -25.47
N ASN A 449 10.98 59.27 -25.21
CA ASN A 449 11.86 60.06 -26.07
C ASN A 449 11.94 59.49 -27.50
N LYS A 450 12.10 58.17 -27.66
CA LYS A 450 12.04 57.51 -28.97
C LYS A 450 10.74 57.78 -29.72
N GLY A 451 9.61 57.70 -29.01
CA GLY A 451 8.31 58.01 -29.59
C GLY A 451 8.18 59.47 -30.01
N LEU A 452 8.62 60.40 -29.16
CA LEU A 452 8.61 61.83 -29.44
C LEU A 452 9.47 62.19 -30.65
N GLU A 453 10.65 61.59 -30.78
CA GLU A 453 11.55 61.79 -31.91
C GLU A 453 10.92 61.40 -33.25
N TYR A 454 10.19 60.27 -33.31
CA TYR A 454 9.49 59.84 -34.53
C TYR A 454 8.46 60.88 -35.01
N PHE A 455 7.58 61.35 -34.13
CA PHE A 455 6.57 62.33 -34.51
C PHE A 455 7.20 63.69 -34.84
N LYS A 456 8.25 64.09 -34.10
CA LYS A 456 9.01 65.33 -34.36
C LYS A 456 9.70 65.30 -35.72
N LYS A 457 10.34 64.18 -36.09
CA LYS A 457 10.99 63.97 -37.41
C LYS A 457 10.00 64.16 -38.57
N ASN A 458 8.74 63.80 -38.37
CA ASN A 458 7.68 63.93 -39.38
C ASN A 458 6.89 65.26 -39.29
N SER A 459 7.34 66.22 -38.48
CA SER A 459 6.66 67.50 -38.23
C SER A 459 5.20 67.33 -37.76
N TRP A 460 4.93 66.29 -36.97
CA TRP A 460 3.61 66.03 -36.39
C TRP A 460 3.59 66.36 -34.90
N TYR A 461 2.47 66.94 -34.44
CA TYR A 461 2.25 67.18 -33.03
C TYR A 461 2.14 65.85 -32.26
N VAL A 462 2.81 65.78 -31.11
CA VAL A 462 2.70 64.68 -30.15
C VAL A 462 2.87 65.24 -28.73
N SER A 463 2.18 64.62 -27.78
CA SER A 463 2.32 64.86 -26.35
C SER A 463 2.40 63.51 -25.62
N TYR A 464 2.71 63.50 -24.33
CA TYR A 464 2.68 62.28 -23.53
C TYR A 464 2.01 62.53 -22.17
N GLN A 465 1.45 61.49 -21.58
CA GLN A 465 0.83 61.53 -20.26
C GLN A 465 1.23 60.31 -19.43
N LYS A 466 1.34 60.50 -18.11
CA LYS A 466 1.61 59.45 -17.13
C LYS A 466 0.34 58.61 -16.91
N THR A 467 0.44 57.27 -16.95
CA THR A 467 -0.73 56.38 -16.84
C THR A 467 -1.07 55.97 -15.39
N GLY A 468 -0.20 56.28 -14.43
CA GLY A 468 -0.34 55.90 -13.02
C GLY A 468 0.21 54.52 -12.68
N GLU A 469 0.48 53.68 -13.67
CA GLU A 469 1.07 52.34 -13.50
C GLU A 469 2.60 52.40 -13.36
N THR A 470 3.17 51.44 -12.62
CA THR A 470 4.62 51.35 -12.38
C THR A 470 5.17 49.95 -12.69
N GLY A 471 6.41 49.85 -13.18
CA GLY A 471 7.10 48.58 -13.49
C GLY A 471 8.61 48.62 -13.23
N TYR A 472 9.26 47.45 -13.15
CA TYR A 472 10.72 47.36 -12.98
C TYR A 472 11.46 47.51 -14.31
N SER A 473 12.58 48.24 -14.29
CA SER A 473 13.42 48.53 -15.46
C SER A 473 14.23 47.33 -15.95
N SER A 474 14.53 46.35 -15.07
CA SER A 474 15.20 45.12 -15.48
C SER A 474 14.89 43.90 -14.59
N TYR A 475 14.99 42.72 -15.18
CA TYR A 475 14.75 41.41 -14.56
C TYR A 475 15.92 40.48 -14.84
N ARG A 476 16.22 39.54 -13.94
CA ARG A 476 17.24 38.50 -14.15
C ARG A 476 16.62 37.11 -14.05
N VAL A 477 17.29 36.14 -14.66
CA VAL A 477 17.00 34.72 -14.50
C VAL A 477 17.80 34.19 -13.33
N VAL A 478 17.14 33.45 -12.44
CA VAL A 478 17.75 32.74 -11.31
C VAL A 478 17.36 31.29 -11.38
N SER A 479 18.35 30.40 -11.51
CA SER A 479 18.08 28.97 -11.52
C SER A 479 17.64 28.48 -10.14
N HIS A 480 16.87 27.41 -10.10
CA HIS A 480 16.71 26.60 -8.90
C HIS A 480 18.08 26.05 -8.47
N GLN A 481 18.20 25.75 -7.19
CA GLN A 481 19.42 25.17 -6.64
C GLN A 481 19.65 23.75 -7.17
N VAL A 482 20.89 23.44 -7.55
CA VAL A 482 21.36 22.13 -8.02
C VAL A 482 22.52 21.65 -7.17
N LEU A 483 22.61 20.33 -6.96
CA LEU A 483 23.67 19.74 -6.16
C LEU A 483 24.95 19.61 -7.00
N GLY A 484 26.03 20.17 -6.49
CA GLY A 484 27.36 20.14 -7.09
C GLY A 484 27.61 21.21 -8.16
N LYS A 485 28.84 21.71 -8.17
CA LYS A 485 29.24 22.85 -9.02
C LYS A 485 29.15 22.53 -10.51
N THR A 486 29.35 21.26 -10.90
CA THR A 486 29.30 20.82 -12.31
C THR A 486 27.92 21.04 -12.94
N GLN A 487 26.82 20.84 -12.21
CA GLN A 487 25.49 21.12 -12.79
C GLN A 487 25.23 22.61 -12.92
N ALA A 488 25.63 23.41 -11.92
CA ALA A 488 25.56 24.86 -12.05
C ALA A 488 26.45 25.40 -13.18
N GLN A 489 27.55 24.71 -13.49
CA GLN A 489 28.42 25.05 -14.62
C GLN A 489 27.70 24.95 -15.97
N LYS A 490 26.87 23.93 -16.20
CA LYS A 490 26.04 23.85 -17.41
C LYS A 490 25.09 25.04 -17.54
N GLY A 491 24.52 25.47 -16.41
CA GLY A 491 23.68 26.67 -16.37
C GLY A 491 24.47 27.94 -16.71
N LEU A 492 25.70 28.06 -16.20
CA LEU A 492 26.58 29.18 -16.53
C LEU A 492 26.96 29.18 -18.03
N GLU A 493 27.27 28.02 -18.59
CA GLU A 493 27.62 27.84 -20.02
C GLU A 493 26.48 28.26 -20.96
N PHE A 494 25.21 28.04 -20.58
CA PHE A 494 24.05 28.54 -21.33
C PHE A 494 24.09 30.07 -21.49
N PHE A 495 24.34 30.81 -20.40
CA PHE A 495 24.40 32.27 -20.47
C PHE A 495 25.63 32.74 -21.24
N GLN A 496 26.78 32.10 -21.02
CA GLN A 496 28.03 32.43 -21.74
C GLN A 496 27.92 32.23 -23.25
N LYS A 497 27.28 31.14 -23.71
CA LYS A 497 27.04 30.86 -25.13
C LYS A 497 26.19 31.93 -25.83
N ASN A 498 25.39 32.67 -25.06
CA ASN A 498 24.51 33.73 -25.56
C ASN A 498 25.07 35.14 -25.28
N ASP A 499 26.35 35.26 -24.91
CA ASP A 499 27.02 36.52 -24.53
C ASP A 499 26.31 37.27 -23.39
N TRP A 500 25.67 36.54 -22.47
CA TRP A 500 25.02 37.10 -21.28
C TRP A 500 25.86 36.89 -20.03
N TRP A 501 26.00 37.94 -19.22
CA TRP A 501 26.65 37.84 -17.92
C TRP A 501 25.82 36.96 -16.98
N ALA A 502 26.48 36.05 -16.26
CA ALA A 502 25.91 35.27 -15.17
C ALA A 502 27.00 34.81 -14.19
N LYS A 503 26.61 34.44 -12.98
CA LYS A 503 27.51 33.88 -11.96
C LYS A 503 26.89 32.65 -11.27
N ILE A 504 27.76 31.75 -10.82
CA ILE A 504 27.38 30.66 -9.92
C ILE A 504 27.45 31.18 -8.48
N VAL A 505 26.43 30.87 -7.68
CA VAL A 505 26.33 31.23 -6.27
C VAL A 505 26.24 29.96 -5.43
N ASN A 506 27.11 29.82 -4.43
CA ASN A 506 27.01 28.76 -3.43
C ASN A 506 25.97 29.17 -2.38
N THR A 507 25.04 28.28 -2.07
CA THR A 507 23.96 28.54 -1.09
C THR A 507 24.39 28.33 0.37
N GLY A 508 25.54 27.68 0.61
CA GLY A 508 25.97 27.23 1.94
C GLY A 508 25.27 25.96 2.43
N LYS A 509 24.23 25.47 1.74
CA LYS A 509 23.53 24.22 2.07
C LYS A 509 24.21 23.03 1.41
N THR A 510 24.28 21.90 2.11
CA THR A 510 24.86 20.65 1.59
C THR A 510 23.81 19.55 1.41
N GLY A 511 24.03 18.64 0.47
CA GLY A 511 23.24 17.42 0.27
C GLY A 511 24.11 16.26 -0.20
N TYR A 512 23.52 15.08 -0.37
CA TYR A 512 24.19 13.89 -0.89
C TYR A 512 23.74 13.57 -2.31
N SER A 513 24.67 13.03 -3.12
CA SER A 513 24.41 12.67 -4.52
C SER A 513 23.50 11.46 -4.71
N SER A 514 23.24 10.70 -3.64
CA SER A 514 22.32 9.56 -3.66
C SER A 514 21.85 9.20 -2.24
N TYR A 515 20.61 8.73 -2.14
CA TYR A 515 19.97 8.22 -0.92
C TYR A 515 19.32 6.88 -1.20
N ARG A 516 19.15 5.99 -0.21
CA ARG A 516 18.34 4.76 -0.36
C ARG A 516 17.34 4.64 0.75
N ILE A 517 16.32 3.79 0.54
CA ILE A 517 15.41 3.35 1.60
C ILE A 517 16.05 2.13 2.27
N GLU A 518 15.98 2.06 3.60
CA GLU A 518 16.55 0.98 4.41
C GLU A 518 15.63 0.68 5.61
N THR A 519 15.24 -0.58 5.76
CA THR A 519 14.23 -1.01 6.77
C THR A 519 14.80 -1.21 8.19
N GLY A 520 16.13 -1.22 8.32
CA GLY A 520 16.80 -1.64 9.55
C GLY A 520 16.65 -3.15 9.78
N MET A 521 17.40 -3.71 10.72
CA MET A 521 17.45 -5.16 10.98
C MET A 521 16.21 -5.64 11.77
N THR A 522 15.02 -5.42 11.21
CA THR A 522 13.73 -5.55 11.92
C THR A 522 12.75 -6.50 11.23
N LEU A 523 12.93 -6.78 9.94
CA LEU A 523 11.94 -7.53 9.17
C LEU A 523 12.00 -9.03 9.46
N LEU A 524 10.83 -9.66 9.60
CA LEU A 524 10.69 -11.11 9.50
C LEU A 524 10.56 -11.52 8.01
N TYR A 525 10.68 -12.81 7.73
CA TYR A 525 10.73 -13.33 6.35
C TYR A 525 9.50 -12.93 5.52
N ASP A 526 8.29 -12.98 6.07
CA ASP A 526 7.07 -12.59 5.35
C ASP A 526 7.03 -11.09 5.03
N ASP A 527 7.51 -10.24 5.96
CA ASP A 527 7.61 -8.80 5.77
C ASP A 527 8.69 -8.44 4.73
N LEU A 528 9.81 -9.20 4.72
CA LEU A 528 10.82 -9.09 3.67
C LEU A 528 10.20 -9.36 2.30
N LEU A 529 9.44 -10.45 2.15
CA LEU A 529 8.79 -10.80 0.87
C LEU A 529 7.81 -9.72 0.43
N LYS A 530 7.02 -9.17 1.37
CA LYS A 530 6.10 -8.06 1.11
C LYS A 530 6.83 -6.80 0.63
N ALA A 531 7.92 -6.45 1.31
CA ALA A 531 8.74 -5.29 0.96
C ALA A 531 9.44 -5.46 -0.41
N GLN A 532 9.96 -6.65 -0.71
CA GLN A 532 10.55 -6.98 -2.01
C GLN A 532 9.52 -6.95 -3.15
N ALA A 533 8.31 -7.43 -2.90
CA ALA A 533 7.23 -7.36 -3.88
C ALA A 533 6.89 -5.90 -4.24
N PHE A 534 6.83 -5.02 -3.24
CA PHE A 534 6.61 -3.58 -3.45
C PHE A 534 7.75 -2.95 -4.24
N PHE A 535 9.02 -3.20 -3.89
CA PHE A 535 10.16 -2.67 -4.66
C PHE A 535 10.16 -3.17 -6.11
N LYS A 536 9.80 -4.44 -6.34
CA LYS A 536 9.66 -5.01 -7.68
C LYS A 536 8.55 -4.33 -8.49
N GLU A 537 7.39 -4.08 -7.87
CA GLU A 537 6.28 -3.35 -8.51
C GLU A 537 6.70 -1.94 -8.95
N LYS A 538 7.49 -1.25 -8.12
CA LYS A 538 8.02 0.08 -8.42
C LYS A 538 9.21 0.08 -9.38
N GLY A 539 9.72 -1.09 -9.76
CA GLY A 539 10.94 -1.22 -10.56
C GLY A 539 12.21 -0.75 -9.84
N TRP A 540 12.20 -0.75 -8.50
CA TRP A 540 13.35 -0.35 -7.70
C TRP A 540 14.25 -1.55 -7.46
N TRP A 541 15.56 -1.37 -7.70
CA TRP A 541 16.54 -2.37 -7.29
C TRP A 541 16.51 -2.55 -5.78
N SER A 542 16.72 -3.78 -5.31
CA SER A 542 16.71 -4.11 -3.89
C SER A 542 17.70 -5.21 -3.56
N SER A 543 18.27 -5.15 -2.36
CA SER A 543 19.05 -6.23 -1.76
C SER A 543 18.81 -6.26 -0.26
N TYR A 544 19.19 -7.35 0.40
CA TYR A 544 18.99 -7.50 1.83
C TYR A 544 20.20 -8.16 2.48
N THR A 545 20.39 -7.87 3.77
CA THR A 545 21.23 -8.64 4.67
C THR A 545 20.38 -9.35 5.71
N SER A 546 20.93 -10.38 6.35
CA SER A 546 20.22 -11.13 7.39
C SER A 546 21.12 -11.39 8.59
N GLU A 547 20.53 -11.36 9.78
CA GLU A 547 21.18 -11.70 11.04
C GLU A 547 20.29 -12.64 11.87
N ARG A 548 20.91 -13.53 12.65
CA ARG A 548 20.19 -14.40 13.60
C ARG A 548 19.96 -13.67 14.90
N GLN A 549 18.71 -13.48 15.29
CA GLN A 549 18.34 -13.02 16.62
C GLN A 549 17.68 -14.12 17.44
N HIS A 550 18.20 -14.33 18.65
CA HIS A 550 17.67 -15.33 19.57
C HIS A 550 16.36 -14.86 20.19
N LEU A 551 15.51 -15.83 20.53
CA LEU A 551 14.33 -15.61 21.32
C LEU A 551 14.69 -15.59 22.81
N TYR A 552 13.92 -14.83 23.57
CA TYR A 552 14.02 -14.71 25.01
C TYR A 552 12.67 -15.05 25.66
N LYS A 553 12.74 -15.48 26.92
CA LYS A 553 11.58 -15.62 27.82
C LYS A 553 11.76 -14.73 29.04
N ILE A 554 10.65 -14.32 29.65
CA ILE A 554 10.63 -13.63 30.95
C ILE A 554 10.33 -14.66 32.03
N VAL A 555 11.06 -14.58 33.15
CA VAL A 555 10.97 -15.51 34.27
C VAL A 555 10.70 -14.73 35.56
N VAL A 556 9.63 -15.12 36.26
CA VAL A 556 9.34 -14.72 37.64
C VAL A 556 9.65 -15.92 38.53
N ASP A 557 10.61 -15.78 39.44
CA ASP A 557 11.09 -16.89 40.27
C ASP A 557 10.66 -16.73 41.75
N ASP A 558 11.00 -17.71 42.57
CA ASP A 558 10.78 -17.75 44.02
C ASP A 558 9.32 -17.61 44.47
N ILE A 559 8.39 -18.22 43.71
CA ILE A 559 6.97 -18.20 44.01
C ILE A 559 6.62 -19.40 44.89
N GLN A 560 6.25 -19.14 46.15
CA GLN A 560 5.85 -20.19 47.09
C GLN A 560 4.42 -20.68 46.82
N GLY A 561 4.27 -21.98 46.57
CA GLY A 561 3.02 -22.71 46.40
C GLY A 561 2.41 -22.64 44.99
N TYR A 562 1.88 -23.78 44.53
CA TYR A 562 1.33 -23.91 43.18
C TYR A 562 0.21 -22.91 42.88
N ASN A 563 -0.69 -22.66 43.84
CA ASN A 563 -1.82 -21.74 43.66
C ASN A 563 -1.34 -20.30 43.37
N ASN A 564 -0.27 -19.86 44.04
CA ASN A 564 0.31 -18.53 43.81
C ASN A 564 1.02 -18.46 42.44
N ALA A 565 1.72 -19.53 42.06
CA ALA A 565 2.34 -19.64 40.74
C ALA A 565 1.28 -19.65 39.62
N SER A 566 0.17 -20.35 39.81
CA SER A 566 -0.98 -20.36 38.89
C SER A 566 -1.61 -18.98 38.77
N ALA A 567 -1.89 -18.30 39.88
CA ALA A 567 -2.43 -16.94 39.86
C ALA A 567 -1.48 -15.95 39.16
N THR A 568 -0.16 -16.14 39.31
CA THR A 568 0.87 -15.35 38.62
C THR A 568 0.82 -15.59 37.11
N ALA A 569 0.78 -16.84 36.66
CA ALA A 569 0.67 -17.20 35.24
C ALA A 569 -0.63 -16.67 34.61
N ASP A 570 -1.76 -16.80 35.30
CA ASP A 570 -3.06 -16.29 34.85
C ASP A 570 -3.06 -14.77 34.70
N LYS A 571 -2.43 -14.05 35.64
CA LYS A 571 -2.28 -12.59 35.56
C LYS A 571 -1.37 -12.16 34.40
N ILE A 572 -0.26 -12.88 34.17
CA ILE A 572 0.60 -12.63 33.00
C ILE A 572 -0.21 -12.79 31.71
N LYS A 573 -1.01 -13.85 31.61
CA LYS A 573 -1.85 -14.10 30.44
C LYS A 573 -2.91 -13.02 30.25
N LYS A 574 -3.58 -12.62 31.34
CA LYS A 574 -4.66 -11.62 31.32
C LYS A 574 -4.17 -10.22 30.96
N ASP A 575 -3.10 -9.75 31.61
CA ASP A 575 -2.67 -8.35 31.52
C ASP A 575 -1.77 -8.09 30.31
N PHE A 576 -1.10 -9.13 29.78
CA PHE A 576 -0.11 -8.99 28.70
C PHE A 576 -0.35 -9.91 27.50
N GLY A 577 -1.26 -10.89 27.59
CA GLY A 577 -1.50 -11.86 26.53
C GLY A 577 -0.45 -12.97 26.41
N TRP A 578 0.62 -12.92 27.22
CA TRP A 578 1.73 -13.87 27.14
C TRP A 578 1.34 -15.23 27.72
N SER A 579 1.66 -16.30 26.99
CA SER A 579 1.53 -17.65 27.52
C SER A 579 2.71 -17.95 28.44
N ALA A 580 2.45 -18.62 29.56
CA ALA A 580 3.47 -18.97 30.54
C ALA A 580 3.29 -20.42 31.04
N SER A 581 4.40 -21.05 31.41
CA SER A 581 4.45 -22.35 32.07
C SER A 581 4.88 -22.16 33.53
N ILE A 582 4.33 -23.03 34.39
CA ILE A 582 4.70 -23.11 35.80
C ILE A 582 5.70 -24.25 35.93
N VAL A 583 6.85 -23.96 36.50
CA VAL A 583 7.93 -24.94 36.69
C VAL A 583 8.25 -25.00 38.17
N LYS A 584 8.12 -26.17 38.79
CA LYS A 584 8.55 -26.38 40.17
C LYS A 584 10.08 -26.32 40.23
N THR A 585 10.63 -25.46 41.08
CA THR A 585 12.08 -25.26 41.23
C THR A 585 12.63 -25.94 42.49
N LYS A 586 11.81 -26.09 43.53
CA LYS A 586 12.20 -26.77 44.78
C LYS A 586 11.00 -27.47 45.41
N GLU A 587 11.15 -28.73 45.79
CA GLU A 587 10.14 -29.47 46.56
C GLU A 587 9.99 -28.86 47.96
N GLY A 588 8.74 -28.64 48.36
CA GLY A 588 8.36 -28.16 49.68
C GLY A 588 7.38 -29.10 50.36
N PRO A 589 7.35 -29.11 51.69
CA PRO A 589 6.41 -29.94 52.44
C PRO A 589 4.95 -29.60 52.11
N GLN A 590 4.12 -30.63 52.16
CA GLN A 590 2.69 -30.58 51.97
C GLN A 590 2.04 -30.58 53.35
N ILE A 591 1.36 -29.48 53.72
CA ILE A 591 0.80 -29.32 55.08
C ILE A 591 -0.71 -29.48 55.05
N MET A 592 -1.23 -30.36 55.91
CA MET A 592 -2.65 -30.43 56.23
C MET A 592 -2.88 -30.24 57.74
N TYR A 593 -4.12 -29.91 58.10
CA TYR A 593 -4.52 -29.73 59.49
C TYR A 593 -5.67 -30.68 59.83
N THR A 594 -5.59 -31.34 60.98
CA THR A 594 -6.69 -32.14 61.55
C THR A 594 -7.30 -31.39 62.71
N ASP A 595 -8.55 -30.94 62.56
CA ASP A 595 -9.32 -30.35 63.66
C ASP A 595 -9.74 -31.43 64.67
N TYR A 596 -9.30 -31.28 65.92
CA TYR A 596 -9.61 -32.22 67.00
C TYR A 596 -10.97 -31.93 67.64
N GLY A 597 -11.60 -30.80 67.34
CA GLY A 597 -12.87 -30.40 67.93
C GLY A 597 -12.81 -30.10 69.44
N LEU A 598 -11.59 -30.02 70.00
CA LEU A 598 -11.29 -29.75 71.41
C LEU A 598 -10.47 -28.47 71.53
N THR A 599 -10.59 -27.77 72.64
CA THR A 599 -9.60 -26.77 73.07
C THR A 599 -8.35 -27.47 73.60
N LEU A 600 -7.20 -26.77 73.63
CA LEU A 600 -5.95 -27.30 74.17
C LEU A 600 -6.11 -27.74 75.65
N ASN A 601 -6.87 -26.99 76.44
CA ASN A 601 -7.13 -27.31 77.86
C ASN A 601 -7.98 -28.57 78.04
N GLU A 602 -8.98 -28.79 77.18
CA GLU A 602 -9.77 -30.05 77.22
C GLU A 602 -8.91 -31.25 76.85
N MET A 603 -8.02 -31.08 75.87
CA MET A 603 -7.03 -32.11 75.52
C MET A 603 -6.11 -32.41 76.71
N LEU A 604 -5.55 -31.38 77.35
CA LEU A 604 -4.69 -31.53 78.53
C LEU A 604 -5.37 -32.32 79.64
N LYS A 605 -6.60 -31.95 80.03
CA LYS A 605 -7.36 -32.67 81.08
C LYS A 605 -7.55 -34.15 80.77
N LYS A 606 -7.85 -34.49 79.51
CA LYS A 606 -7.96 -35.89 79.08
C LYS A 606 -6.64 -36.63 79.21
N GLN A 607 -5.54 -36.00 78.81
CA GLN A 607 -4.21 -36.61 78.92
C GLN A 607 -3.79 -36.82 80.38
N MET A 608 -4.10 -35.89 81.28
CA MET A 608 -3.78 -36.04 82.71
C MET A 608 -4.55 -37.17 83.38
N SER A 609 -5.75 -37.52 82.91
CA SER A 609 -6.54 -38.63 83.48
C SER A 609 -5.97 -40.04 83.27
N VAL A 610 -4.93 -40.17 82.42
CA VAL A 610 -4.28 -41.45 82.12
C VAL A 610 -2.83 -41.53 82.63
N ASN A 611 -2.47 -40.66 83.59
CA ASN A 611 -1.18 -40.67 84.28
C ASN A 611 0.03 -40.65 83.31
N PRO A 612 0.18 -39.59 82.49
CA PRO A 612 1.31 -39.49 81.57
C PRO A 612 2.63 -39.52 82.37
N GLN A 613 3.64 -40.20 81.84
CA GLN A 613 4.92 -40.41 82.52
C GLN A 613 6.03 -39.55 81.90
N THR A 614 7.10 -39.30 82.65
CA THR A 614 8.34 -38.73 82.15
C THR A 614 9.53 -39.26 82.94
N ASP A 615 10.68 -39.33 82.28
CA ASP A 615 12.00 -39.54 82.87
C ASP A 615 12.73 -38.21 83.15
N SER A 616 12.01 -37.08 82.97
CA SER A 616 12.56 -35.75 83.21
C SER A 616 12.93 -35.59 84.69
N PRO A 617 14.09 -34.98 84.98
CA PRO A 617 14.54 -34.76 86.34
C PRO A 617 13.57 -33.86 87.11
N GLY A 618 13.64 -33.94 88.44
CA GLY A 618 13.00 -32.98 89.32
C GLY A 618 13.96 -31.87 89.73
N TYR A 619 13.41 -30.79 90.26
CA TYR A 619 14.13 -29.65 90.79
C TYR A 619 13.70 -29.42 92.24
N VAL A 620 14.68 -29.31 93.12
CA VAL A 620 14.49 -28.94 94.52
C VAL A 620 15.38 -27.77 94.88
N SER A 621 14.97 -26.92 95.82
CA SER A 621 15.78 -25.77 96.23
C SER A 621 17.10 -26.25 96.82
N LEU A 622 18.22 -25.81 96.24
CA LEU A 622 19.58 -26.21 96.63
C LEU A 622 19.89 -25.85 98.09
N THR A 623 19.28 -24.78 98.61
CA THR A 623 19.37 -24.35 100.02
C THR A 623 19.03 -25.48 101.01
N TYR A 624 18.19 -26.43 100.62
CA TYR A 624 17.73 -27.51 101.49
C TYR A 624 18.41 -28.85 101.22
N ILE A 625 19.47 -28.88 100.39
CA ILE A 625 20.26 -30.08 100.11
C ILE A 625 21.63 -29.93 100.74
N ASN A 626 21.99 -30.88 101.62
CA ASN A 626 23.37 -31.02 102.07
C ASN A 626 24.19 -31.64 100.92
N THR A 627 25.01 -30.84 100.26
CA THR A 627 25.79 -31.26 99.09
C THR A 627 26.95 -32.21 99.43
N ALA A 628 27.37 -32.30 100.69
CA ALA A 628 28.47 -33.18 101.09
C ALA A 628 28.07 -34.67 101.11
N ASN A 629 26.79 -34.97 101.34
CA ASN A 629 26.25 -36.34 101.43
C ASN A 629 24.94 -36.55 100.65
N SER A 630 24.50 -35.52 99.91
CA SER A 630 23.29 -35.49 99.10
C SER A 630 22.00 -35.80 99.86
N THR A 631 21.85 -35.31 101.10
CA THR A 631 20.62 -35.50 101.90
C THR A 631 19.76 -34.24 102.02
N VAL A 632 18.44 -34.41 102.08
CA VAL A 632 17.47 -33.34 102.33
C VAL A 632 17.55 -32.87 103.79
N THR A 633 17.53 -31.56 104.01
CA THR A 633 17.66 -30.94 105.34
C THR A 633 16.36 -30.35 105.90
N ALA A 634 15.38 -30.08 105.04
CA ALA A 634 14.05 -29.58 105.42
C ALA A 634 13.10 -30.72 105.82
N ASP A 635 12.14 -30.45 106.70
CA ASP A 635 11.14 -31.45 107.13
C ASP A 635 10.30 -31.96 105.95
N PHE A 636 9.88 -31.05 105.08
CA PHE A 636 9.22 -31.36 103.81
C PHE A 636 9.77 -30.44 102.71
N LEU A 637 10.15 -31.01 101.57
CA LEU A 637 10.71 -30.30 100.43
C LEU A 637 9.96 -30.66 99.16
N ASN A 638 9.27 -29.68 98.57
CA ASN A 638 8.58 -29.87 97.29
C ASN A 638 9.58 -30.13 96.16
N VAL A 639 9.36 -31.23 95.44
CA VAL A 639 10.03 -31.54 94.18
C VAL A 639 9.21 -30.97 93.04
N ARG A 640 9.86 -30.26 92.13
CA ARG A 640 9.20 -29.53 91.05
C ARG A 640 9.67 -30.01 89.67
N SER A 641 8.83 -29.91 88.65
CA SER A 641 9.18 -30.27 87.27
C SER A 641 10.04 -29.22 86.57
N SER A 642 10.07 -27.99 87.06
CA SER A 642 10.92 -26.89 86.58
C SER A 642 11.56 -26.12 87.74
N PRO A 643 12.67 -25.39 87.53
CA PRO A 643 13.34 -24.57 88.54
C PRO A 643 12.58 -23.26 88.85
N GLU A 644 11.27 -23.35 89.04
CA GLU A 644 10.36 -22.24 89.31
C GLU A 644 9.38 -22.59 90.42
N VAL A 645 8.90 -21.60 91.19
CA VAL A 645 7.88 -21.82 92.24
C VAL A 645 6.49 -21.58 91.64
N SER A 646 5.82 -22.66 91.21
CA SER A 646 4.44 -22.63 90.69
C SER A 646 3.56 -23.66 91.42
N ALA A 647 2.25 -23.45 91.46
CA ALA A 647 1.33 -24.44 92.04
C ALA A 647 1.24 -25.71 91.17
N ASN A 648 1.36 -25.57 89.85
CA ASN A 648 1.08 -26.64 88.88
C ASN A 648 2.30 -27.50 88.51
N ASN A 649 3.48 -27.16 89.06
CA ASN A 649 4.73 -27.84 88.75
C ASN A 649 5.24 -28.73 89.90
N ILE A 650 4.47 -28.92 90.98
CA ILE A 650 4.84 -29.82 92.08
C ILE A 650 4.60 -31.27 91.63
N VAL A 651 5.64 -32.10 91.68
CA VAL A 651 5.62 -33.50 91.21
C VAL A 651 5.91 -34.52 92.31
N GLY A 652 6.25 -34.05 93.51
CA GLY A 652 6.49 -34.90 94.67
C GLY A 652 6.94 -34.07 95.89
N VAL A 653 7.15 -34.76 97.01
CA VAL A 653 7.69 -34.19 98.25
C VAL A 653 8.76 -35.14 98.77
N LEU A 654 9.88 -34.58 99.23
CA LEU A 654 10.92 -35.30 99.95
C LEU A 654 10.89 -34.92 101.44
N GLU A 655 11.26 -35.84 102.30
CA GLU A 655 11.33 -35.64 103.74
C GLU A 655 12.78 -35.48 104.21
N LYS A 656 12.95 -34.97 105.42
CA LYS A 656 14.27 -34.78 106.03
C LYS A 656 15.04 -36.10 106.12
N GLY A 657 16.28 -36.08 105.62
CA GLY A 657 17.16 -37.26 105.61
C GLY A 657 17.10 -38.07 104.32
N ASP A 658 16.12 -37.83 103.43
CA ASP A 658 16.07 -38.47 102.12
C ASP A 658 17.34 -38.20 101.32
N LYS A 659 17.86 -39.23 100.65
CA LYS A 659 19.00 -39.11 99.74
C LYS A 659 18.51 -38.80 98.32
N VAL A 660 19.13 -37.82 97.70
CA VAL A 660 18.86 -37.45 96.30
C VAL A 660 20.06 -37.73 95.40
N SER A 661 19.78 -38.12 94.16
CA SER A 661 20.81 -38.26 93.12
C SER A 661 20.89 -36.96 92.33
N VAL A 662 21.82 -36.07 92.71
CA VAL A 662 22.00 -34.76 92.06
C VAL A 662 22.72 -34.95 90.73
N LEU A 663 22.05 -34.59 89.64
CA LEU A 663 22.56 -34.61 88.27
C LEU A 663 23.31 -33.32 87.91
N GLY A 664 23.02 -32.23 88.61
CA GLY A 664 23.63 -30.91 88.41
C GLY A 664 22.87 -29.82 89.15
N THR A 665 23.25 -28.56 88.91
CA THR A 665 22.61 -27.39 89.51
C THR A 665 22.22 -26.38 88.44
N GLU A 666 21.09 -25.71 88.64
CA GLU A 666 20.61 -24.64 87.77
C GLU A 666 20.20 -23.44 88.65
N GLY A 667 21.06 -22.44 88.72
CA GLY A 667 20.93 -21.36 89.70
C GLY A 667 20.87 -21.92 91.14
N ASN A 668 19.82 -21.54 91.88
CA ASN A 668 19.59 -21.99 93.26
C ASN A 668 18.83 -23.33 93.37
N TRP A 669 18.77 -24.12 92.29
CA TRP A 669 18.07 -25.39 92.24
C TRP A 669 19.04 -26.56 92.05
N ALA A 670 18.84 -27.63 92.81
CA ALA A 670 19.44 -28.93 92.54
C ALA A 670 18.56 -29.70 91.56
N LYS A 671 19.14 -30.15 90.45
CA LYS A 671 18.52 -31.04 89.47
C LYS A 671 18.72 -32.47 89.93
N ILE A 672 17.65 -33.17 90.24
CA ILE A 672 17.68 -34.51 90.85
C ILE A 672 17.10 -35.55 89.91
N ASN A 673 17.74 -36.73 89.87
CA ASN A 673 17.22 -37.88 89.16
C ASN A 673 16.07 -38.50 89.95
N LEU A 674 14.93 -38.66 89.29
CA LEU A 674 13.74 -39.30 89.86
C LEU A 674 13.40 -40.64 89.19
N GLY A 675 14.17 -41.06 88.18
CA GLY A 675 13.75 -42.13 87.30
C GLY A 675 12.43 -41.80 86.59
N TRP A 676 11.61 -42.82 86.32
CA TRP A 676 10.28 -42.64 85.75
C TRP A 676 9.27 -42.16 86.80
N ARG A 677 8.53 -41.10 86.47
CA ARG A 677 7.48 -40.52 87.32
C ARG A 677 6.28 -40.01 86.51
N ASN A 678 5.18 -39.68 87.18
CA ASN A 678 4.10 -38.89 86.60
C ASN A 678 4.62 -37.52 86.13
N ALA A 679 4.19 -37.09 84.94
CA ALA A 679 4.41 -35.76 84.41
C ALA A 679 3.46 -34.75 85.07
N SER A 680 3.93 -33.50 85.21
CA SER A 680 3.07 -32.37 85.60
C SER A 680 2.18 -31.91 84.43
N GLU A 681 1.19 -31.07 84.74
CA GLU A 681 0.34 -30.44 83.73
C GLU A 681 1.17 -29.57 82.77
N ASP A 682 2.11 -28.78 83.30
CA ASP A 682 2.96 -27.88 82.50
C ASP A 682 3.85 -28.67 81.51
N GLU A 683 4.47 -29.75 81.98
CA GLU A 683 5.27 -30.64 81.12
C GLU A 683 4.41 -31.28 80.02
N THR A 684 3.19 -31.73 80.37
CA THR A 684 2.27 -32.35 79.40
C THR A 684 1.76 -31.33 78.38
N ALA A 685 1.39 -30.13 78.83
CA ALA A 685 0.88 -29.03 78.00
C ALA A 685 1.88 -28.61 76.91
N TYR A 686 3.18 -28.60 77.25
CA TYR A 686 4.24 -28.27 76.30
C TYR A 686 4.23 -29.19 75.08
N TYR A 687 4.13 -30.51 75.30
CA TYR A 687 4.24 -31.50 74.23
C TYR A 687 2.97 -31.67 73.39
N ILE A 688 1.79 -31.36 73.93
CA ILE A 688 0.53 -31.43 73.17
C ILE A 688 0.28 -30.19 72.30
N ASN A 689 0.96 -29.07 72.55
CA ASN A 689 0.76 -27.84 71.80
C ASN A 689 1.63 -27.81 70.52
N PRO A 690 1.07 -27.91 69.30
CA PRO A 690 1.84 -27.92 68.07
C PRO A 690 2.60 -26.62 67.81
N ASN A 691 2.13 -25.49 68.33
CA ASN A 691 2.75 -24.18 68.13
C ASN A 691 4.10 -24.04 68.85
N ASN A 692 4.44 -24.95 69.78
CA ASN A 692 5.74 -24.98 70.44
C ASN A 692 6.86 -25.56 69.54
N PHE A 693 6.51 -26.08 68.36
CA PHE A 693 7.45 -26.74 67.46
C PHE A 693 7.52 -25.99 66.13
N SER A 694 8.65 -25.33 65.87
CA SER A 694 8.90 -24.66 64.58
C SER A 694 9.06 -25.67 63.44
N MET A 695 8.58 -25.32 62.25
CA MET A 695 8.63 -26.14 61.04
C MET A 695 10.05 -26.49 60.59
N ASP A 696 11.00 -25.57 60.78
CA ASP A 696 12.42 -25.79 60.46
C ASP A 696 13.13 -26.68 61.49
N SER A 697 12.46 -27.00 62.60
CA SER A 697 13.00 -27.88 63.62
C SER A 697 12.80 -29.34 63.27
N LYS A 698 13.81 -30.17 63.55
CA LYS A 698 13.68 -31.64 63.50
C LYS A 698 12.49 -32.17 64.32
N TYR A 699 12.05 -31.45 65.37
CA TYR A 699 10.93 -31.85 66.20
C TYR A 699 9.58 -31.76 65.47
N TYR A 700 9.50 -31.01 64.37
CA TYR A 700 8.30 -30.95 63.54
C TYR A 700 7.97 -32.28 62.86
N PHE A 701 8.95 -33.18 62.72
CA PHE A 701 8.76 -34.54 62.20
C PHE A 701 7.83 -35.39 63.06
N GLN A 702 7.47 -34.96 64.27
CA GLN A 702 6.44 -35.64 65.05
C GLN A 702 5.07 -35.56 64.37
N PHE A 703 4.86 -34.56 63.51
CA PHE A 703 3.65 -34.40 62.70
C PHE A 703 3.78 -35.03 61.31
N LEU A 704 4.91 -35.69 60.99
CA LEU A 704 5.09 -36.35 59.70
C LEU A 704 4.02 -37.42 59.55
N LYS A 705 3.32 -37.39 58.42
CA LYS A 705 2.25 -38.31 58.09
C LYS A 705 2.84 -39.63 57.62
N LEU A 706 2.86 -40.58 58.54
CA LEU A 706 3.41 -41.92 58.36
C LEU A 706 2.56 -42.78 57.42
N SER A 707 1.30 -42.38 57.14
CA SER A 707 0.42 -43.03 56.16
C SER A 707 0.65 -42.58 54.72
N GLN A 708 1.67 -41.74 54.47
CA GLN A 708 2.08 -41.29 53.14
C GLN A 708 3.52 -41.67 52.87
N TYR A 709 3.76 -42.23 51.68
CA TYR A 709 5.12 -42.47 51.20
C TYR A 709 5.78 -41.15 50.77
N ALA A 710 7.09 -41.05 50.95
CA ALA A 710 7.89 -39.88 50.65
C ALA A 710 8.36 -39.82 49.18
N GLY A 711 8.25 -40.93 48.45
CA GLY A 711 8.55 -41.02 47.02
C GLY A 711 9.98 -41.46 46.71
N LEU A 712 10.68 -42.08 47.67
CA LEU A 712 12.10 -42.38 47.55
C LEU A 712 12.39 -43.47 46.52
N SER A 713 13.51 -43.33 45.80
CA SER A 713 14.01 -44.38 44.93
C SER A 713 14.77 -45.46 45.71
N ALA A 714 14.60 -46.72 45.31
CA ALA A 714 15.34 -47.84 45.92
C ALA A 714 16.86 -47.68 45.79
N SER A 715 17.34 -47.10 44.68
CA SER A 715 18.76 -46.83 44.43
C SER A 715 19.33 -45.77 45.37
N GLU A 716 18.58 -44.71 45.65
CA GLU A 716 19.03 -43.66 46.58
C GLU A 716 19.05 -44.18 48.02
N ILE A 717 17.99 -44.89 48.44
CA ILE A 717 17.96 -45.56 49.75
C ILE A 717 19.17 -46.47 49.93
N ASN A 718 19.48 -47.30 48.92
CA ASN A 718 20.60 -48.23 48.99
C ASN A 718 21.96 -47.53 49.07
N SER A 719 22.17 -46.50 48.25
CA SER A 719 23.46 -45.82 48.16
C SER A 719 23.74 -44.90 49.35
N LYS A 720 22.72 -44.24 49.90
CA LYS A 720 22.87 -43.19 50.91
C LYS A 720 22.49 -43.61 52.33
N ILE A 721 21.57 -44.56 52.49
CA ILE A 721 21.05 -44.95 53.83
C ILE A 721 21.49 -46.37 54.23
N LEU A 722 21.24 -47.36 53.38
CA LEU A 722 21.40 -48.78 53.73
C LEU A 722 22.83 -49.31 53.50
N LYS A 723 23.72 -48.53 52.89
CA LYS A 723 25.13 -48.89 52.71
C LYS A 723 25.81 -49.14 54.07
N GLY A 724 26.44 -50.30 54.24
CA GLY A 724 27.09 -50.70 55.48
C GLY A 724 26.13 -51.04 56.62
N LYS A 725 24.82 -51.23 56.36
CA LYS A 725 23.80 -51.56 57.38
C LYS A 725 23.52 -53.06 57.47
N GLY A 726 24.58 -53.86 57.42
CA GLY A 726 24.51 -55.31 57.58
C GLY A 726 23.55 -55.96 56.58
N ILE A 727 22.65 -56.83 57.08
CA ILE A 727 21.70 -57.58 56.25
C ILE A 727 20.69 -56.69 55.49
N LEU A 728 20.55 -55.43 55.89
CA LEU A 728 19.66 -54.46 55.25
C LEU A 728 20.32 -53.80 54.01
N GLU A 729 21.63 -53.96 53.82
CA GLU A 729 22.31 -53.41 52.65
C GLU A 729 21.72 -53.97 51.35
N GLY A 730 21.43 -53.09 50.40
CA GLY A 730 20.83 -53.45 49.11
C GLY A 730 19.31 -53.69 49.15
N LYS A 731 18.65 -53.63 50.32
CA LYS A 731 17.23 -53.98 50.48
C LYS A 731 16.24 -52.83 50.27
N GLY A 732 16.68 -51.71 49.71
CA GLY A 732 15.83 -50.53 49.46
C GLY A 732 14.55 -50.83 48.66
N ALA A 733 14.62 -51.77 47.71
CA ALA A 733 13.44 -52.16 46.92
C ALA A 733 12.33 -52.79 47.80
N ALA A 734 12.68 -53.61 48.79
CA ALA A 734 11.71 -54.23 49.69
C ALA A 734 11.02 -53.19 50.60
N PHE A 735 11.75 -52.16 51.04
CA PHE A 735 11.16 -51.05 51.81
C PHE A 735 10.23 -50.19 50.95
N VAL A 736 10.60 -49.90 49.70
CA VAL A 736 9.72 -49.17 48.76
C VAL A 736 8.47 -49.98 48.44
N GLU A 737 8.60 -51.30 48.24
CA GLU A 737 7.46 -52.19 48.03
C GLU A 737 6.54 -52.21 49.26
N ALA A 738 7.08 -52.42 50.45
CA ALA A 738 6.34 -52.41 51.71
C ALA A 738 5.59 -51.08 51.91
N SER A 739 6.28 -49.97 51.64
CA SER A 739 5.73 -48.62 51.73
C SER A 739 4.52 -48.41 50.81
N LYS A 740 4.64 -48.80 49.53
CA LYS A 740 3.56 -48.68 48.55
C LYS A 740 2.40 -49.61 48.85
N THR A 741 2.68 -50.87 49.18
CA THR A 741 1.65 -51.89 49.45
C THR A 741 0.82 -51.55 50.67
N TYR A 742 1.45 -51.09 51.75
CA TYR A 742 0.76 -50.84 53.01
C TYR A 742 0.52 -49.35 53.30
N SER A 743 0.84 -48.46 52.36
CA SER A 743 0.72 -47.01 52.53
C SER A 743 1.40 -46.53 53.81
N ILE A 744 2.69 -46.81 53.94
CA ILE A 744 3.52 -46.43 55.08
C ILE A 744 4.72 -45.65 54.57
N ASN A 745 5.12 -44.62 55.29
CA ASN A 745 6.34 -43.89 55.02
C ASN A 745 7.56 -44.83 55.06
N GLU A 746 8.25 -44.95 53.93
CA GLU A 746 9.40 -45.83 53.73
C GLU A 746 10.55 -45.48 54.66
N LEU A 747 10.77 -44.19 54.95
CA LEU A 747 11.87 -43.77 55.81
C LEU A 747 11.59 -44.03 57.29
N TYR A 748 10.32 -43.95 57.70
CA TYR A 748 9.87 -44.44 59.00
C TYR A 748 10.13 -45.95 59.15
N LEU A 749 9.77 -46.76 58.15
CA LEU A 749 10.05 -48.21 58.16
C LEU A 749 11.56 -48.49 58.25
N ILE A 750 12.38 -47.79 57.46
CA ILE A 750 13.83 -47.95 57.49
C ILE A 750 14.39 -47.51 58.85
N SER A 751 13.94 -46.37 59.39
CA SER A 751 14.37 -45.86 60.70
C SER A 751 14.06 -46.88 61.80
N HIS A 752 12.87 -47.46 61.79
CA HIS A 752 12.47 -48.54 62.71
C HIS A 752 13.35 -49.77 62.52
N ALA A 753 13.49 -50.28 61.29
CA ALA A 753 14.30 -51.47 61.06
C ALA A 753 15.75 -51.28 61.51
N LEU A 754 16.36 -50.11 61.25
CA LEU A 754 17.70 -49.80 61.72
C LEU A 754 17.81 -49.73 63.25
N LEU A 755 16.75 -49.33 63.95
CA LEU A 755 16.71 -49.30 65.41
C LEU A 755 16.63 -50.71 65.98
N GLU A 756 15.61 -51.45 65.56
CA GLU A 756 15.28 -52.78 66.08
C GLU A 756 16.35 -53.83 65.77
N THR A 757 17.09 -53.64 64.68
CA THR A 757 18.13 -54.58 64.25
C THR A 757 19.54 -54.15 64.62
N GLY A 758 19.71 -53.00 65.29
CA GLY A 758 21.03 -52.44 65.57
C GLY A 758 21.83 -52.18 64.28
N ASN A 759 21.23 -51.52 63.29
CA ASN A 759 21.78 -51.32 61.94
C ASN A 759 21.99 -52.64 61.16
N GLY A 760 21.05 -53.59 61.26
CA GLY A 760 21.05 -54.83 60.51
C GLY A 760 22.00 -55.92 61.03
N THR A 761 22.50 -55.79 62.26
CA THR A 761 23.51 -56.71 62.83
C THR A 761 22.98 -57.62 63.94
N SER A 762 21.76 -57.40 64.42
CA SER A 762 21.14 -58.24 65.45
C SER A 762 21.00 -59.69 65.00
N GLN A 763 21.03 -60.62 65.95
CA GLN A 763 20.92 -62.04 65.63
C GLN A 763 19.59 -62.38 64.95
N LEU A 764 18.50 -61.75 65.40
CA LEU A 764 17.17 -61.97 64.84
C LEU A 764 17.02 -61.42 63.40
N ALA A 765 17.75 -60.35 63.07
CA ALA A 765 17.79 -59.78 61.72
C ALA A 765 18.68 -60.60 60.76
N LYS A 766 19.81 -61.14 61.25
CA LYS A 766 20.71 -62.00 60.46
C LYS A 766 20.13 -63.39 60.17
N GLY A 767 19.09 -63.78 60.91
CA GLY A 767 18.36 -65.03 60.73
C GLY A 767 18.60 -66.00 61.88
N VAL A 768 17.52 -66.65 62.33
CA VAL A 768 17.54 -67.68 63.39
C VAL A 768 16.92 -68.95 62.83
N LYS A 769 17.53 -70.10 63.11
CA LYS A 769 16.95 -71.40 62.76
C LYS A 769 15.87 -71.76 63.78
N TYR A 770 14.61 -71.80 63.35
CA TYR A 770 13.46 -72.17 64.16
C TYR A 770 12.67 -73.27 63.43
N ASN A 771 12.39 -74.39 64.09
CA ASN A 771 11.72 -75.57 63.50
C ASN A 771 12.28 -75.97 62.11
N GLY A 772 13.61 -75.99 61.98
CA GLY A 772 14.30 -76.43 60.76
C GLY A 772 14.44 -75.37 59.66
N LYS A 773 13.77 -74.21 59.78
CA LYS A 773 13.79 -73.13 58.79
C LYS A 773 14.54 -71.90 59.33
N THR A 774 15.35 -71.25 58.50
CA THR A 774 15.92 -69.95 58.86
C THR A 774 14.87 -68.87 58.63
N VAL A 775 14.60 -68.09 59.68
CA VAL A 775 13.61 -67.01 59.66
C VAL A 775 14.22 -65.69 60.12
N TYR A 776 13.69 -64.59 59.62
CA TYR A 776 14.24 -63.25 59.79
C TYR A 776 13.19 -62.33 60.39
N ASN A 777 13.60 -61.38 61.24
CA ASN A 777 12.72 -60.36 61.78
C ASN A 777 13.43 -59.01 61.75
N MET A 778 12.89 -58.06 60.98
CA MET A 778 13.54 -56.77 60.74
C MET A 778 13.00 -55.64 61.62
N TYR A 779 11.99 -55.90 62.45
CA TYR A 779 11.36 -54.89 63.30
C TYR A 779 11.19 -55.34 64.76
N GLY A 780 11.83 -56.45 65.15
CA GLY A 780 11.66 -57.01 66.50
C GLY A 780 10.22 -57.40 66.83
N TYR A 781 9.34 -57.55 65.83
CA TYR A 781 7.92 -57.75 66.07
C TYR A 781 7.66 -59.11 66.72
N GLY A 782 6.99 -59.14 67.87
CA GLY A 782 6.78 -60.36 68.66
C GLY A 782 7.99 -60.82 69.49
N ALA A 783 9.06 -60.02 69.57
CA ALA A 783 10.17 -60.23 70.49
C ALA A 783 9.87 -59.55 71.84
N TYR A 784 9.60 -60.33 72.89
CA TYR A 784 9.38 -59.81 74.24
C TYR A 784 10.68 -59.81 75.04
N ASP A 785 10.87 -58.88 75.99
CA ASP A 785 12.08 -58.78 76.81
C ASP A 785 12.46 -60.10 77.52
N SER A 786 11.47 -60.91 77.88
CA SER A 786 11.66 -62.21 78.53
C SER A 786 12.15 -63.31 77.58
N CYS A 787 11.96 -63.18 76.26
CA CYS A 787 12.25 -64.20 75.25
C CYS A 787 12.53 -63.62 73.85
N PRO A 788 13.42 -62.61 73.69
CA PRO A 788 13.45 -61.79 72.48
C PRO A 788 13.84 -62.59 71.23
N LEU A 789 14.77 -63.54 71.36
CA LEU A 789 15.23 -64.38 70.26
C LEU A 789 14.22 -65.48 69.89
N GLU A 790 13.70 -66.21 70.88
CA GLU A 790 12.80 -67.34 70.67
C GLU A 790 11.40 -66.87 70.22
N CYS A 791 10.79 -65.92 70.94
CA CYS A 791 9.46 -65.41 70.62
C CYS A 791 9.45 -64.65 69.28
N GLY A 792 10.51 -63.87 69.01
CA GLY A 792 10.68 -63.17 67.74
C GLY A 792 10.87 -64.10 66.54
N SER A 793 11.61 -65.20 66.71
CA SER A 793 11.82 -66.18 65.64
C SER A 793 10.60 -67.09 65.43
N LYS A 794 9.88 -67.45 66.50
CA LYS A 794 8.57 -68.10 66.40
C LYS A 794 7.59 -67.26 65.59
N THR A 795 7.48 -65.97 65.91
CA THR A 795 6.60 -65.03 65.19
C THR A 795 6.99 -64.95 63.71
N ALA A 796 8.28 -64.82 63.41
CA ALA A 796 8.77 -64.80 62.03
C ALA A 796 8.46 -66.11 61.26
N TYR A 797 8.51 -67.26 61.93
CA TYR A 797 8.14 -68.55 61.35
C TYR A 797 6.63 -68.62 61.03
N GLU A 798 5.77 -68.22 61.97
CA GLU A 798 4.31 -68.21 61.80
C GLU A 798 3.86 -67.26 60.69
N GLN A 799 4.57 -66.15 60.49
CA GLN A 799 4.32 -65.17 59.43
C GLN A 799 5.02 -65.51 58.10
N GLY A 800 5.80 -66.60 58.04
CA GLY A 800 6.48 -67.05 56.82
C GLY A 800 7.66 -66.19 56.36
N TRP A 801 8.32 -65.48 57.28
CA TRP A 801 9.44 -64.58 56.99
C TRP A 801 10.76 -65.34 56.82
N ASP A 802 10.87 -66.09 55.72
CA ASP A 802 12.03 -66.93 55.39
C ASP A 802 13.08 -66.26 54.48
N THR A 803 12.90 -64.97 54.16
CA THR A 803 13.91 -64.12 53.54
C THR A 803 13.91 -62.73 54.21
N PRO A 804 15.04 -61.99 54.15
CA PRO A 804 15.10 -60.60 54.60
C PRO A 804 14.00 -59.71 54.02
N GLU A 805 13.70 -59.82 52.72
CA GLU A 805 12.69 -59.02 52.03
C GLU A 805 11.27 -59.31 52.52
N LYS A 806 10.91 -60.59 52.71
CA LYS A 806 9.62 -60.98 53.27
C LYS A 806 9.44 -60.48 54.71
N ALA A 807 10.52 -60.49 55.50
CA ALA A 807 10.50 -59.93 56.85
C ALA A 807 10.31 -58.40 56.86
N ILE A 808 10.88 -57.69 55.88
CA ILE A 808 10.68 -56.24 55.70
C ILE A 808 9.23 -55.92 55.32
N ILE A 809 8.68 -56.65 54.33
CA ILE A 809 7.33 -56.40 53.80
C ILE A 809 6.26 -56.84 54.80
N GLY A 810 6.32 -58.09 55.28
CA GLY A 810 5.34 -58.61 56.22
C GLY A 810 5.39 -57.94 57.60
N GLY A 811 6.57 -57.51 58.06
CA GLY A 811 6.66 -56.73 59.29
C GLY A 811 6.02 -55.34 59.17
N ALA A 812 6.15 -54.70 58.01
CA ALA A 812 5.49 -53.42 57.73
C ALA A 812 3.96 -53.54 57.73
N GLU A 813 3.39 -54.64 57.21
CA GLU A 813 1.95 -54.92 57.27
C GLU A 813 1.42 -54.87 58.71
N LEU A 814 2.12 -55.56 59.62
CA LEU A 814 1.71 -55.66 61.02
C LEU A 814 1.82 -54.32 61.74
N ILE A 815 2.87 -53.54 61.45
CA ILE A 815 3.03 -52.17 61.97
C ILE A 815 1.90 -51.26 61.44
N GLY A 816 1.60 -51.33 60.14
CA GLY A 816 0.55 -50.56 59.50
C GLY A 816 -0.84 -50.84 60.07
N LYS A 817 -1.21 -52.13 60.15
CA LYS A 817 -2.54 -52.58 60.60
C LYS A 817 -2.84 -52.20 62.05
N ASN A 818 -1.85 -52.30 62.93
CA ASN A 818 -2.06 -52.15 64.37
C ASN A 818 -1.93 -50.71 64.86
N TYR A 819 -1.37 -49.80 64.06
CA TYR A 819 -1.19 -48.40 64.47
C TYR A 819 -1.62 -47.39 63.39
N ILE A 820 -0.90 -47.33 62.27
CA ILE A 820 -1.06 -46.27 61.25
C ILE A 820 -2.48 -46.28 60.63
N HIS A 821 -2.97 -47.48 60.27
CA HIS A 821 -4.26 -47.68 59.61
C HIS A 821 -5.32 -48.28 60.53
N ARG A 822 -5.11 -48.21 61.85
CA ARG A 822 -6.05 -48.80 62.81
C ARG A 822 -7.38 -48.04 62.79
N SER A 823 -8.45 -48.77 62.47
CA SER A 823 -9.81 -48.23 62.46
C SER A 823 -10.19 -47.68 63.83
N GLY A 824 -10.81 -46.48 63.85
CA GLY A 824 -11.25 -45.78 65.06
C GLY A 824 -10.21 -44.88 65.73
N PHE A 825 -8.92 -45.00 65.40
CA PHE A 825 -7.84 -44.21 66.03
C PHE A 825 -7.04 -43.33 65.06
N GLN A 826 -6.81 -43.79 63.80
CA GLN A 826 -6.11 -43.04 62.74
C GLN A 826 -4.81 -42.37 63.21
N GLN A 827 -3.93 -43.13 63.88
CA GLN A 827 -2.69 -42.63 64.50
C GLN A 827 -1.54 -42.61 63.49
N ASP A 828 -1.72 -41.82 62.43
CA ASP A 828 -0.82 -41.75 61.29
C ASP A 828 0.29 -40.70 61.41
N THR A 829 0.55 -40.19 62.61
CA THR A 829 1.74 -39.38 62.94
C THR A 829 2.27 -39.83 64.31
N LEU A 830 3.56 -39.63 64.59
CA LEU A 830 4.13 -39.92 65.91
C LEU A 830 3.40 -39.14 67.02
N PHE A 831 2.98 -37.91 66.71
CA PHE A 831 2.14 -37.10 67.59
C PHE A 831 0.81 -37.81 67.90
N LYS A 832 0.07 -38.31 66.91
CA LYS A 832 -1.20 -39.01 67.13
C LYS A 832 -1.02 -40.36 67.83
N MET A 833 0.08 -41.07 67.56
CA MET A 833 0.45 -42.30 68.27
C MET A 833 0.65 -42.03 69.76
N ARG A 834 1.26 -40.90 70.13
CA ARG A 834 1.44 -40.53 71.54
C ARG A 834 0.19 -39.89 72.15
N TRP A 835 -0.44 -38.95 71.46
CA TRP A 835 -1.44 -38.01 71.97
C TRP A 835 -2.81 -38.21 71.32
N ALA A 836 -3.30 -39.45 71.29
CA ALA A 836 -4.65 -39.73 70.80
C ALA A 836 -5.68 -38.82 71.52
N PRO A 837 -6.59 -38.13 70.79
CA PRO A 837 -7.54 -37.19 71.39
C PRO A 837 -8.55 -37.84 72.35
N THR A 838 -8.72 -39.16 72.25
CA THR A 838 -9.50 -39.98 73.18
C THR A 838 -8.76 -40.34 74.47
N ALA A 839 -7.46 -40.04 74.57
CA ALA A 839 -6.56 -40.51 75.63
C ALA A 839 -6.56 -42.04 75.81
N SER A 840 -6.76 -42.79 74.73
CA SER A 840 -6.75 -44.24 74.72
C SER A 840 -5.87 -44.77 73.59
N HIS A 841 -5.35 -46.00 73.74
CA HIS A 841 -4.45 -46.63 72.77
C HIS A 841 -3.22 -45.77 72.43
N GLN A 842 -2.58 -45.23 73.47
CA GLN A 842 -1.34 -44.46 73.30
C GLN A 842 -0.16 -45.41 73.22
N TYR A 843 0.76 -45.13 72.29
CA TYR A 843 1.90 -46.00 72.03
C TYR A 843 2.88 -46.06 73.22
N ALA A 844 2.97 -44.97 73.98
CA ALA A 844 3.85 -44.86 75.13
C ALA A 844 3.24 -43.96 76.20
N THR A 845 3.65 -44.18 77.44
CA THR A 845 3.31 -43.31 78.58
C THR A 845 4.22 -42.07 78.65
N ASP A 846 5.45 -42.14 78.14
CA ASP A 846 6.41 -41.04 78.12
C ASP A 846 5.91 -39.84 77.30
N ILE A 847 5.69 -38.68 77.92
CA ILE A 847 5.29 -37.43 77.25
C ILE A 847 6.28 -36.99 76.15
N GLY A 848 7.57 -37.32 76.33
CA GLY A 848 8.63 -36.99 75.39
C GLY A 848 8.78 -38.01 74.26
N TRP A 849 7.97 -39.07 74.22
CA TRP A 849 8.18 -40.21 73.32
C TRP A 849 8.28 -39.77 71.85
N ALA A 850 7.26 -39.06 71.35
CA ALA A 850 7.22 -38.63 69.95
C ALA A 850 8.40 -37.72 69.63
N TYR A 851 8.72 -36.78 70.53
CA TYR A 851 9.85 -35.86 70.43
C TYR A 851 11.22 -36.59 70.37
N LYS A 852 11.38 -37.69 71.12
CA LYS A 852 12.60 -38.49 71.13
C LYS A 852 12.77 -39.32 69.84
N GLN A 853 11.67 -39.79 69.24
CA GLN A 853 11.69 -40.65 68.04
C GLN A 853 12.13 -39.94 66.74
N VAL A 854 11.90 -38.63 66.61
CA VAL A 854 12.10 -37.91 65.34
C VAL A 854 13.56 -37.80 64.89
N ASN A 855 14.53 -37.85 65.80
CA ASN A 855 15.93 -37.55 65.50
C ASN A 855 16.49 -38.42 64.37
N ARG A 856 16.25 -39.73 64.45
CA ARG A 856 16.78 -40.68 63.45
C ARG A 856 16.13 -40.45 62.09
N MET A 857 14.81 -40.30 62.05
CA MET A 857 14.08 -40.04 60.82
C MET A 857 14.54 -38.75 60.16
N TYR A 858 14.68 -37.65 60.93
CA TYR A 858 15.20 -36.39 60.42
C TYR A 858 16.61 -36.54 59.83
N SER A 859 17.54 -37.16 60.55
CA SER A 859 18.91 -37.36 60.06
C SER A 859 18.94 -38.18 58.76
N LEU A 860 18.06 -39.18 58.61
CA LEU A 860 17.97 -39.92 57.36
C LEU A 860 17.45 -39.05 56.20
N TYR A 861 16.46 -38.17 56.44
CA TYR A 861 15.97 -37.23 55.42
C TYR A 861 17.04 -36.24 54.98
N THR A 862 17.94 -35.82 55.88
CA THR A 862 19.05 -34.90 55.52
C THR A 862 20.08 -35.51 54.56
N LEU A 863 20.06 -36.83 54.34
CA LEU A 863 20.95 -37.50 53.39
C LEU A 863 20.37 -37.60 51.98
N LEU A 864 19.09 -37.27 51.78
CA LEU A 864 18.35 -37.52 50.54
C LEU A 864 18.20 -36.23 49.71
N ASP A 865 18.16 -36.37 48.39
CA ASP A 865 18.08 -35.23 47.46
C ASP A 865 16.64 -34.95 47.00
N ASP A 866 15.81 -35.99 46.85
CA ASP A 866 14.45 -35.87 46.30
C ASP A 866 13.44 -36.64 47.16
N TYR A 867 12.49 -35.91 47.72
CA TYR A 867 11.39 -36.45 48.52
C TYR A 867 10.30 -35.40 48.74
N THR A 868 9.10 -35.88 49.06
CA THR A 868 8.01 -35.03 49.55
C THR A 868 7.69 -35.35 51.01
N LEU A 869 7.65 -34.32 51.85
CA LEU A 869 7.20 -34.43 53.24
C LEU A 869 5.72 -34.10 53.32
N TYR A 870 4.94 -34.97 53.94
CA TYR A 870 3.53 -34.72 54.24
C TYR A 870 3.38 -34.53 55.74
N TYR A 871 2.86 -33.38 56.18
CA TYR A 871 2.62 -33.08 57.58
C TYR A 871 1.13 -32.99 57.87
N ASP A 872 0.72 -33.51 59.02
CA ASP A 872 -0.64 -33.42 59.52
C ASP A 872 -0.62 -32.83 60.94
N ILE A 873 -0.91 -31.52 61.01
CA ILE A 873 -0.79 -30.73 62.24
C ILE A 873 -2.13 -30.76 62.98
N PRO A 874 -2.16 -31.09 64.29
CA PRO A 874 -3.38 -30.99 65.07
C PRO A 874 -3.83 -29.53 65.17
N LYS A 875 -5.13 -29.28 65.06
CA LYS A 875 -5.73 -27.97 65.26
C LYS A 875 -6.74 -28.04 66.40
N TYR A 876 -6.55 -27.18 67.39
CA TYR A 876 -7.48 -26.97 68.50
C TYR A 876 -8.44 -25.82 68.16
N LYS A 877 -9.62 -25.83 68.80
CA LYS A 877 -10.69 -24.82 68.62
C LYS A 877 -10.27 -23.42 69.05
#